data_AF-A0AAV1IWR4-F1
#
_entry.id   AF-A0AAV1IWR4-F1
#
_cell.length_a   1.000
_cell.length_b   1.000
_cell.length_c   1.000
_cell.angle_alpha   90.00
_cell.angle_beta   90.00
_cell.angle_gamma   90.00
#
_symmetry.space_group_name_H-M   'P 1'
#
loop_
_entity.id
_entity.type
_entity.pdbx_description
1 polymer ?
#
loop_
_entity_poly.entity_id
_entity_poly.type
_entity_poly.pdbx_seq_one_letter_code
_entity_poly.pdbx_strand_id
1 'polypeptide(L)'
;MRVLYFIHFVFGAVQASYYRSESISNGIHEIPKVEGTDIVTWCTTSVPEQKKCQKLAKTVLQDKGLFGKDFIEVQCKRAFDIEECMTWVDQGDASLVALDAGEVYVAGRYHSLVPLLQEVYGAGEPYQYAVAVVKKGGLPQVQPGIGLSGLRGARACFPGVGSLAGWVMPIHVLIKEGGLKITDCNNHVKSAVEFFGDSCAPNSLKDLYNPIGDNPDQLCKLCSGGAGVRCTLADPYAGYEGALKCLVSNSTGEIAFVRDSTIQHALLSHKILGGVTEADFELICRDGSRATVTQWERCNWGRVPADAVLTSSVALPSQRAKFQNLLMKIVELYGEPNPMNKMSNRTDSYQQDAYGNWLSSTTEQSRYYDGFRRNQFDRTEGESTTVSPYKPRVDNYGQPIELPFKLFQSDGTTDLLLQDSTISFRVLNEEEQAAQHILNNKYVGDQAEKAVIGIRDCPVKRATLCVTSEPEYDKCIKMRVALKAAFLSPVLVCWRAHSSRHCERAIADGTADMALFDAADMLHAAYKYRLVPFMQEVYSSGDSWYYAVAVGKEQDPDTDLTYLRGKNTCHTGIGMAAGWIYPLAYLMSNGWIRPYGCDGAHAAAQYFSKSCAPGALSSEYVDSGTVPHDNLCHLCHGASFRRCRRDASEDYFGHVGAIRCMVEGGGDVAFVRHTAPAEVAGGRRREWWARDLLVDDLQLMCPDGTRAKVHEYKHCNLGKVPGSVLMGRANHTELDTFSNLMLYALQLYGATVNDDFSFSMFYSKPPYADLIFSDAAVRLKPLPHNRRSAEVIAGTSLPRAARIISCDAPQASYYIASDPDFLSSAYKCGIVGHLVAISLFFIALLR
;
A
#
# COMPACT_ATOMS: atom_id res chain seq x y z
N MET A 1 1.11 45.73 49.43
CA MET A 1 -0.30 45.57 49.02
C MET A 1 -0.33 44.43 48.00
N ARG A 2 -1.02 43.32 48.33
CA ARG A 2 -1.29 42.07 47.56
C ARG A 2 -0.29 41.64 46.46
N VAL A 3 0.40 40.54 46.72
CA VAL A 3 1.39 39.86 45.85
C VAL A 3 0.71 38.75 45.03
N LEU A 4 1.11 38.64 43.75
CA LEU A 4 0.80 37.55 42.83
C LEU A 4 2.06 36.72 42.51
N TYR A 5 1.81 35.42 42.26
CA TYR A 5 2.45 34.52 41.28
C TYR A 5 3.75 33.70 41.60
N PHE A 6 3.58 32.38 41.34
CA PHE A 6 4.48 31.34 40.74
C PHE A 6 5.14 30.20 41.59
N ILE A 7 4.68 28.96 41.28
CA ILE A 7 5.38 27.68 40.94
C ILE A 7 6.04 26.76 42.01
N HIS A 8 5.58 25.48 42.08
CA HIS A 8 6.27 24.20 41.71
C HIS A 8 5.41 22.96 42.15
N PHE A 9 4.88 22.15 41.23
CA PHE A 9 5.36 20.85 40.68
C PHE A 9 5.26 19.60 41.59
N VAL A 10 4.48 18.60 41.12
CA VAL A 10 4.77 17.18 40.78
C VAL A 10 3.76 16.12 41.30
N PHE A 11 3.40 15.21 40.37
CA PHE A 11 2.86 13.85 40.46
C PHE A 11 1.36 13.63 40.76
N GLY A 12 0.63 13.26 39.71
CA GLY A 12 -0.65 12.55 39.79
C GLY A 12 -0.55 11.21 39.05
N ALA A 13 -0.45 10.12 39.82
CA ALA A 13 -0.85 8.79 39.40
C ALA A 13 -2.29 8.60 39.86
N VAL A 14 -3.23 8.31 38.94
CA VAL A 14 -4.63 8.10 39.29
C VAL A 14 -4.89 6.60 39.42
N GLN A 15 -5.04 6.16 40.67
CA GLN A 15 -5.67 4.90 41.03
C GLN A 15 -7.20 5.02 40.91
N ALA A 16 -7.80 3.94 40.43
CA ALA A 16 -9.23 3.72 40.34
C ALA A 16 -9.94 3.95 41.69
N SER A 17 -11.05 4.67 41.65
CA SER A 17 -12.01 4.75 42.76
C SER A 17 -13.37 4.29 42.27
N TYR A 18 -13.74 3.11 42.76
CA TYR A 18 -15.04 2.47 42.65
C TYR A 18 -16.04 3.27 43.50
N TYR A 19 -17.05 3.90 42.89
CA TYR A 19 -18.21 4.42 43.62
C TYR A 19 -19.47 3.71 43.14
N ARG A 20 -19.94 2.79 43.99
CA ARG A 20 -21.20 2.08 43.87
C ARG A 20 -22.30 2.99 44.45
N SER A 21 -23.20 3.46 43.58
CA SER A 21 -24.48 4.04 43.99
C SER A 21 -25.50 2.91 43.98
N GLU A 22 -26.01 2.56 45.17
CA GLU A 22 -27.17 1.69 45.32
C GLU A 22 -28.44 2.53 45.24
N SER A 23 -29.22 2.35 44.18
CA SER A 23 -30.65 2.65 44.16
C SER A 23 -31.40 1.33 43.95
N ILE A 24 -32.10 0.90 44.99
CA ILE A 24 -32.98 -0.26 44.97
C ILE A 24 -34.21 0.09 44.12
N SER A 25 -34.40 -0.60 43.00
CA SER A 25 -35.69 -0.73 42.34
C SER A 25 -35.94 -2.21 42.05
N ASN A 26 -37.02 -2.74 42.64
CA ASN A 26 -37.55 -4.06 42.32
C ASN A 26 -37.84 -4.17 40.81
N GLY A 27 -37.14 -5.09 40.16
CA GLY A 27 -37.37 -5.49 38.78
C GLY A 27 -36.56 -6.76 38.53
N ILE A 28 -37.22 -7.77 37.98
CA ILE A 28 -36.69 -9.10 37.62
C ILE A 28 -35.23 -8.99 37.16
N HIS A 29 -34.31 -9.72 37.79
CA HIS A 29 -32.92 -9.85 37.34
C HIS A 29 -32.92 -10.48 35.94
N GLU A 30 -32.98 -9.66 34.88
CA GLU A 30 -32.59 -10.08 33.54
C GLU A 30 -31.09 -10.35 33.59
N ILE A 31 -30.71 -11.63 33.42
CA ILE A 31 -29.32 -12.02 33.17
C ILE A 31 -28.90 -11.21 31.93
N PRO A 32 -27.78 -10.46 31.99
CA PRO A 32 -27.32 -9.70 30.83
C PRO A 32 -27.07 -10.68 29.69
N LYS A 33 -27.83 -10.53 28.60
CA LYS A 33 -27.67 -11.35 27.40
C LYS A 33 -26.28 -11.13 26.83
N VAL A 34 -25.60 -12.21 26.48
CA VAL A 34 -24.24 -12.18 25.94
C VAL A 34 -24.29 -12.27 24.41
N GLU A 35 -23.59 -11.34 23.74
CA GLU A 35 -23.45 -11.30 22.28
C GLU A 35 -22.78 -12.58 21.77
N GLY A 36 -23.30 -13.14 20.69
CA GLY A 36 -22.88 -14.39 20.09
C GLY A 36 -23.41 -15.66 20.79
N THR A 37 -24.02 -15.59 21.97
CA THR A 37 -24.64 -16.75 22.62
C THR A 37 -26.15 -16.59 22.79
N ASP A 38 -26.58 -15.48 23.38
CA ASP A 38 -28.00 -15.18 23.61
C ASP A 38 -28.57 -14.25 22.54
N ILE A 39 -27.70 -13.42 21.96
CA ILE A 39 -28.00 -12.46 20.90
C ILE A 39 -27.06 -12.70 19.72
N VAL A 40 -27.57 -12.56 18.50
CA VAL A 40 -26.79 -12.48 17.27
C VAL A 40 -27.09 -11.16 16.60
N THR A 41 -26.12 -10.26 16.59
CA THR A 41 -26.23 -8.98 15.89
C THR A 41 -25.78 -9.13 14.43
N TRP A 42 -26.70 -8.93 13.50
CA TRP A 42 -26.41 -8.82 12.07
C TRP A 42 -26.02 -7.39 11.73
N CYS A 43 -24.85 -7.23 11.14
CA CYS A 43 -24.36 -5.93 10.74
C CYS A 43 -24.83 -5.57 9.32
N THR A 44 -25.38 -4.37 9.16
CA THR A 44 -25.90 -3.84 7.89
C THR A 44 -25.19 -2.56 7.51
N THR A 45 -25.26 -2.15 6.25
CA THR A 45 -24.53 -0.98 5.74
C THR A 45 -25.44 0.14 5.26
N SER A 46 -26.66 -0.19 4.85
CA SER A 46 -27.59 0.80 4.31
C SER A 46 -28.86 0.94 5.16
N VAL A 47 -29.53 2.09 5.04
CA VAL A 47 -30.83 2.32 5.69
C VAL A 47 -31.91 1.30 5.25
N PRO A 48 -32.09 0.99 3.94
CA PRO A 48 -33.06 -0.03 3.55
C PRO A 48 -32.69 -1.43 4.08
N GLU A 49 -31.41 -1.77 4.11
CA GLU A 49 -30.92 -3.05 4.65
C GLU A 49 -31.18 -3.18 6.16
N GLN A 50 -30.89 -2.12 6.93
CA GLN A 50 -31.19 -2.08 8.37
C GLN A 50 -32.69 -2.26 8.63
N LYS A 51 -33.57 -1.65 7.81
CA LYS A 51 -35.03 -1.84 7.94
C LYS A 51 -35.44 -3.29 7.66
N LYS A 52 -34.88 -3.92 6.62
CA LYS A 52 -35.13 -5.34 6.31
C LYS A 52 -34.64 -6.24 7.45
N CYS A 53 -33.46 -5.95 8.01
CA CYS A 53 -32.93 -6.67 9.17
C CYS A 53 -33.85 -6.54 10.39
N GLN A 54 -34.30 -5.34 10.72
CA GLN A 54 -35.20 -5.11 11.85
C GLN A 54 -36.54 -5.85 11.68
N LYS A 55 -37.04 -5.93 10.44
CA LYS A 55 -38.23 -6.73 10.11
C LYS A 55 -37.96 -8.23 10.31
N LEU A 56 -36.81 -8.73 9.86
CA LEU A 56 -36.39 -10.12 10.12
C LEU A 56 -36.31 -10.40 11.63
N ALA A 57 -35.57 -9.58 12.38
CA ALA A 57 -35.40 -9.69 13.82
C ALA A 57 -36.75 -9.76 14.56
N LYS A 58 -37.68 -8.86 14.23
CA LYS A 58 -39.03 -8.86 14.80
C LYS A 58 -39.80 -10.14 14.48
N THR A 59 -39.68 -10.64 13.25
CA THR A 59 -40.39 -11.83 12.78
C THR A 59 -39.85 -13.09 13.48
N VAL A 60 -38.52 -13.23 13.55
CA VAL A 60 -37.85 -14.33 14.28
C VAL A 60 -38.26 -14.34 15.74
N LEU A 61 -38.35 -13.17 16.38
CA LEU A 61 -38.78 -13.05 17.78
C LEU A 61 -40.26 -13.46 17.98
N GLN A 62 -41.14 -13.08 17.05
CA GLN A 62 -42.55 -13.48 17.09
C GLN A 62 -42.73 -14.99 16.91
N ASP A 63 -41.95 -15.58 16.02
CA ASP A 63 -41.97 -17.00 15.69
C ASP A 63 -41.00 -17.84 16.56
N LYS A 64 -40.52 -17.34 17.70
CA LYS A 64 -39.51 -18.01 18.55
C LYS A 64 -39.81 -19.50 18.86
N GLY A 65 -41.09 -19.85 18.98
CA GLY A 65 -41.53 -21.23 19.22
C GLY A 65 -41.21 -22.19 18.07
N LEU A 66 -41.12 -21.71 16.83
CA LEU A 66 -40.79 -22.49 15.64
C LEU A 66 -39.30 -22.83 15.53
N PHE A 67 -38.45 -22.05 16.19
CA PHE A 67 -36.99 -22.24 16.21
C PHE A 67 -36.54 -23.28 17.24
N GLY A 68 -37.33 -23.51 18.29
CA GLY A 68 -37.02 -24.51 19.33
C GLY A 68 -35.66 -24.28 19.97
N LYS A 69 -34.79 -25.29 19.92
CA LYS A 69 -33.43 -25.25 20.51
C LYS A 69 -32.44 -24.38 19.72
N ASP A 70 -32.76 -24.05 18.48
CA ASP A 70 -31.90 -23.28 17.57
C ASP A 70 -32.21 -21.77 17.64
N PHE A 71 -33.12 -21.35 18.53
CA PHE A 71 -33.47 -19.96 18.73
C PHE A 71 -32.32 -19.17 19.35
N ILE A 72 -31.95 -18.07 18.69
CA ILE A 72 -31.09 -17.01 19.21
C ILE A 72 -31.73 -15.68 18.84
N GLU A 73 -31.71 -14.70 19.74
CA GLU A 73 -32.32 -13.40 19.46
C GLU A 73 -31.52 -12.64 18.40
N VAL A 74 -32.16 -12.30 17.29
CA VAL A 74 -31.51 -11.53 16.21
C VAL A 74 -31.63 -10.04 16.50
N GLN A 75 -30.51 -9.32 16.43
CA GLN A 75 -30.44 -7.86 16.48
C GLN A 75 -29.77 -7.30 15.23
N CYS A 76 -29.87 -5.99 15.01
CA CYS A 76 -29.40 -5.34 13.80
C CYS A 76 -28.66 -4.05 14.14
N LYS A 77 -27.40 -3.96 13.71
CA LYS A 77 -26.55 -2.77 13.90
C LYS A 77 -26.12 -2.26 12.53
N ARG A 78 -26.27 -0.95 12.28
CA ARG A 78 -25.93 -0.35 10.98
C ARG A 78 -24.59 0.35 11.05
N ALA A 79 -23.62 -0.13 10.28
CA ALA A 79 -22.35 0.51 10.01
C ALA A 79 -22.48 1.59 8.93
N PHE A 80 -21.47 2.43 8.82
CA PHE A 80 -21.31 3.39 7.73
C PHE A 80 -20.96 2.70 6.42
N ASP A 81 -20.08 1.69 6.47
CA ASP A 81 -19.67 0.89 5.33
C ASP A 81 -19.32 -0.56 5.73
N ILE A 82 -18.91 -1.34 4.72
CA ILE A 82 -18.58 -2.76 4.88
C ILE A 82 -17.32 -2.96 5.74
N GLU A 83 -16.36 -2.03 5.75
CA GLU A 83 -15.12 -2.16 6.54
C GLU A 83 -15.38 -1.94 8.03
N GLU A 84 -16.14 -0.91 8.39
CA GLU A 84 -16.57 -0.72 9.77
C GLU A 84 -17.38 -1.93 10.25
N CYS A 85 -18.21 -2.50 9.38
CA CYS A 85 -18.96 -3.70 9.65
C CYS A 85 -18.04 -4.91 9.93
N MET A 86 -17.02 -5.13 9.09
CA MET A 86 -16.00 -6.15 9.31
C MET A 86 -15.23 -5.92 10.63
N THR A 87 -14.86 -4.68 10.94
CA THR A 87 -14.21 -4.31 12.21
C THR A 87 -15.09 -4.61 13.42
N TRP A 88 -16.39 -4.31 13.37
CA TRP A 88 -17.30 -4.64 14.47
C TRP A 88 -17.44 -6.14 14.67
N VAL A 89 -17.51 -6.93 13.59
CA VAL A 89 -17.54 -8.39 13.73
C VAL A 89 -16.23 -8.92 14.30
N ASP A 90 -15.08 -8.40 13.85
CA ASP A 90 -13.75 -8.78 14.34
C ASP A 90 -13.59 -8.50 15.85
N GLN A 91 -14.09 -7.35 16.30
CA GLN A 91 -14.06 -6.92 17.70
C GLN A 91 -15.14 -7.57 18.59
N GLY A 92 -16.11 -8.29 18.01
CA GLY A 92 -17.24 -8.89 18.74
C GLY A 92 -18.37 -7.92 19.07
N ASP A 93 -18.37 -6.74 18.45
CA ASP A 93 -19.42 -5.71 18.52
C ASP A 93 -20.64 -6.04 17.63
N ALA A 94 -20.46 -6.98 16.71
CA ALA A 94 -21.48 -7.64 15.90
C ALA A 94 -21.11 -9.12 15.69
N SER A 95 -22.07 -9.96 15.34
CA SER A 95 -21.85 -11.41 15.20
C SER A 95 -21.76 -11.87 13.74
N LEU A 96 -22.52 -11.25 12.83
CA LEU A 96 -22.66 -11.70 11.45
C LEU A 96 -22.58 -10.54 10.45
N VAL A 97 -22.02 -10.82 9.28
CA VAL A 97 -22.04 -9.95 8.10
C VAL A 97 -22.10 -10.80 6.83
N ALA A 98 -22.86 -10.37 5.82
CA ALA A 98 -22.86 -10.99 4.48
C ALA A 98 -21.99 -10.15 3.54
N LEU A 99 -21.11 -10.81 2.78
CA LEU A 99 -20.08 -10.16 1.96
C LEU A 99 -20.00 -10.74 0.56
N ASP A 100 -19.66 -9.90 -0.43
CA ASP A 100 -19.27 -10.36 -1.77
C ASP A 100 -18.01 -11.22 -1.66
N ALA A 101 -17.86 -12.22 -2.52
CA ALA A 101 -16.70 -13.11 -2.46
C ALA A 101 -15.33 -12.39 -2.55
N GLY A 102 -15.26 -11.21 -3.18
CA GLY A 102 -14.05 -10.38 -3.20
C GLY A 102 -13.75 -9.75 -1.84
N GLU A 103 -14.80 -9.41 -1.10
CA GLU A 103 -14.74 -8.86 0.26
C GLU A 103 -14.48 -9.96 1.29
N VAL A 104 -14.90 -11.20 1.06
CA VAL A 104 -14.53 -12.38 1.90
C VAL A 104 -13.01 -12.50 2.02
N TYR A 105 -12.26 -12.23 0.94
CA TYR A 105 -10.80 -12.22 0.97
C TYR A 105 -10.24 -11.11 1.86
N VAL A 106 -10.80 -9.90 1.75
CA VAL A 106 -10.42 -8.75 2.58
C VAL A 106 -10.73 -9.05 4.05
N ALA A 107 -11.92 -9.60 4.32
CA ALA A 107 -12.42 -9.99 5.62
C ALA A 107 -11.59 -11.07 6.31
N GLY A 108 -11.05 -12.03 5.56
CA GLY A 108 -10.18 -13.07 6.13
C GLY A 108 -8.73 -12.63 6.32
N ARG A 109 -8.29 -11.58 5.61
CA ARG A 109 -6.87 -11.14 5.62
C ARG A 109 -6.59 -9.92 6.48
N TYR A 110 -7.47 -8.93 6.44
CA TYR A 110 -7.32 -7.67 7.17
C TYR A 110 -8.18 -7.64 8.43
N HIS A 111 -9.18 -8.51 8.49
CA HIS A 111 -9.97 -8.79 9.68
C HIS A 111 -9.80 -10.28 10.00
N SER A 112 -10.07 -10.70 11.23
CA SER A 112 -9.96 -12.11 11.61
C SER A 112 -11.31 -12.79 11.41
N LEU A 113 -11.89 -12.70 10.21
CA LEU A 113 -13.23 -13.25 9.92
C LEU A 113 -13.16 -14.58 9.16
N VAL A 114 -14.15 -15.44 9.40
CA VAL A 114 -14.30 -16.76 8.78
C VAL A 114 -15.70 -16.94 8.18
N PRO A 115 -15.81 -17.54 6.98
CA PRO A 115 -17.10 -17.81 6.35
C PRO A 115 -17.80 -19.01 7.00
N LEU A 116 -19.11 -18.93 7.20
CA LEU A 116 -19.94 -19.98 7.79
C LEU A 116 -20.85 -20.65 6.78
N LEU A 117 -21.45 -19.84 5.91
CA LEU A 117 -22.43 -20.25 4.92
C LEU A 117 -22.11 -19.55 3.61
N GLN A 118 -22.28 -20.26 2.51
CA GLN A 118 -22.16 -19.72 1.17
C GLN A 118 -23.54 -19.73 0.51
N GLU A 119 -23.93 -18.63 -0.13
CA GLU A 119 -25.18 -18.55 -0.89
C GLU A 119 -25.19 -19.58 -2.02
N VAL A 120 -26.39 -20.04 -2.37
CA VAL A 120 -26.62 -20.95 -3.47
C VAL A 120 -27.67 -20.35 -4.40
N TYR A 121 -27.44 -20.46 -5.69
CA TYR A 121 -28.30 -19.93 -6.75
C TYR A 121 -28.84 -21.05 -7.64
N GLY A 122 -29.82 -20.73 -8.48
CA GLY A 122 -30.28 -21.55 -9.61
C GLY A 122 -30.34 -23.07 -9.38
N ALA A 123 -29.51 -23.82 -10.10
CA ALA A 123 -29.45 -25.28 -10.07
C ALA A 123 -28.67 -25.85 -8.85
N GLY A 124 -28.73 -25.19 -7.70
CA GLY A 124 -27.93 -25.59 -6.53
C GLY A 124 -26.44 -25.23 -6.64
N GLU A 125 -26.10 -24.24 -7.47
CA GLU A 125 -24.72 -23.86 -7.75
C GLU A 125 -24.24 -22.74 -6.80
N PRO A 126 -23.13 -22.91 -6.07
CA PRO A 126 -22.58 -21.88 -5.18
C PRO A 126 -21.61 -20.95 -5.94
N TYR A 127 -21.94 -20.60 -7.19
CA TYR A 127 -21.14 -19.72 -8.04
C TYR A 127 -22.01 -18.97 -9.06
N GLN A 128 -21.46 -17.90 -9.62
CA GLN A 128 -22.05 -17.07 -10.68
C GLN A 128 -21.00 -16.81 -11.78
N TYR A 129 -21.40 -16.14 -12.86
CA TYR A 129 -20.52 -15.74 -13.94
C TYR A 129 -20.31 -14.23 -13.94
N ALA A 130 -19.05 -13.79 -14.02
CA ALA A 130 -18.72 -12.40 -14.29
C ALA A 130 -18.96 -12.08 -15.77
N VAL A 131 -19.75 -11.06 -16.07
CA VAL A 131 -20.12 -10.70 -17.45
C VAL A 131 -19.93 -9.20 -17.71
N ALA A 132 -19.60 -8.89 -18.96
CA ALA A 132 -19.46 -7.52 -19.46
C ALA A 132 -20.66 -7.20 -20.36
N VAL A 133 -21.53 -6.31 -19.89
CA VAL A 133 -22.79 -5.95 -20.55
C VAL A 133 -22.62 -4.61 -21.29
N VAL A 134 -23.07 -4.56 -22.53
CA VAL A 134 -23.09 -3.34 -23.35
C VAL A 134 -24.46 -3.14 -23.97
N LYS A 135 -24.78 -1.91 -24.34
CA LYS A 135 -25.93 -1.63 -25.21
C LYS A 135 -25.67 -2.22 -26.59
N LYS A 136 -26.71 -2.73 -27.24
CA LYS A 136 -26.63 -3.29 -28.58
C LYS A 136 -26.05 -2.29 -29.57
N GLY A 137 -25.01 -2.70 -30.30
CA GLY A 137 -24.25 -1.81 -31.20
C GLY A 137 -23.27 -0.85 -30.51
N GLY A 138 -23.21 -0.82 -29.18
CA GLY A 138 -22.21 -0.06 -28.41
C GLY A 138 -20.81 -0.66 -28.52
N LEU A 139 -19.77 0.17 -28.37
CA LEU A 139 -18.35 -0.20 -28.46
C LEU A 139 -17.99 -1.02 -29.72
N PRO A 140 -18.28 -0.52 -30.95
CA PRO A 140 -18.07 -1.27 -32.20
C PRO A 140 -16.59 -1.60 -32.47
N GLN A 141 -15.65 -0.94 -31.81
CA GLN A 141 -14.22 -1.22 -31.86
C GLN A 141 -13.82 -2.52 -31.16
N VAL A 142 -14.67 -3.07 -30.28
CA VAL A 142 -14.42 -4.37 -29.64
C VAL A 142 -14.94 -5.47 -30.57
N GLN A 143 -14.00 -6.15 -31.20
CA GLN A 143 -14.23 -7.22 -32.17
C GLN A 143 -13.17 -8.32 -32.02
N PRO A 144 -13.41 -9.55 -32.50
CA PRO A 144 -12.46 -10.66 -32.38
C PRO A 144 -11.03 -10.41 -32.87
N GLY A 145 -10.83 -9.50 -33.83
CA GLY A 145 -9.50 -9.15 -34.34
C GLY A 145 -8.70 -8.20 -33.43
N ILE A 146 -9.36 -7.35 -32.64
CA ILE A 146 -8.75 -6.38 -31.71
C ILE A 146 -8.74 -6.94 -30.28
N GLY A 147 -9.72 -7.80 -29.97
CA GLY A 147 -9.94 -8.36 -28.64
C GLY A 147 -10.33 -7.28 -27.62
N LEU A 148 -10.00 -7.54 -26.36
CA LEU A 148 -10.36 -6.65 -25.24
C LEU A 148 -9.58 -5.33 -25.21
N SER A 149 -8.52 -5.20 -26.00
CA SER A 149 -7.75 -3.94 -26.11
C SER A 149 -8.59 -2.76 -26.64
N GLY A 150 -9.68 -3.06 -27.37
CA GLY A 150 -10.65 -2.08 -27.85
C GLY A 150 -11.46 -1.40 -26.73
N LEU A 151 -11.37 -1.90 -25.49
CA LEU A 151 -11.99 -1.28 -24.31
C LEU A 151 -11.18 -0.10 -23.75
N ARG A 152 -9.98 0.17 -24.27
CA ARG A 152 -9.17 1.31 -23.83
C ARG A 152 -9.91 2.63 -24.10
N GLY A 153 -10.05 3.44 -23.06
CA GLY A 153 -10.77 4.72 -23.07
C GLY A 153 -12.30 4.57 -23.03
N ALA A 154 -12.83 3.36 -22.84
CA ALA A 154 -14.27 3.16 -22.69
C ALA A 154 -14.76 3.67 -21.33
N ARG A 155 -15.97 4.24 -21.31
CA ARG A 155 -16.61 4.70 -20.07
C ARG A 155 -17.26 3.54 -19.33
N ALA A 156 -16.61 3.06 -18.28
CA ALA A 156 -17.02 1.85 -17.57
C ALA A 156 -17.84 2.15 -16.30
N CYS A 157 -18.80 1.27 -16.04
CA CYS A 157 -19.62 1.25 -14.84
C CYS A 157 -19.28 0.01 -14.00
N PHE A 158 -18.77 0.23 -12.80
CA PHE A 158 -18.40 -0.81 -11.86
C PHE A 158 -19.31 -0.75 -10.62
N PRO A 159 -19.66 -1.89 -10.02
CA PRO A 159 -20.49 -1.92 -8.81
C PRO A 159 -19.73 -1.38 -7.59
N GLY A 160 -18.41 -1.55 -7.55
CA GLY A 160 -17.53 -1.06 -6.50
C GLY A 160 -16.15 -1.69 -6.60
N VAL A 161 -15.13 -0.92 -6.21
CA VAL A 161 -13.74 -1.41 -6.11
C VAL A 161 -13.67 -2.48 -5.03
N GLY A 162 -13.14 -3.65 -5.41
CA GLY A 162 -13.05 -4.84 -4.54
C GLY A 162 -14.07 -5.93 -4.84
N SER A 163 -15.18 -5.61 -5.52
CA SER A 163 -16.16 -6.61 -5.95
C SER A 163 -15.53 -7.66 -6.87
N LEU A 164 -15.83 -8.94 -6.66
CA LEU A 164 -15.14 -10.00 -7.38
C LEU A 164 -15.53 -10.04 -8.87
N ALA A 165 -16.83 -10.10 -9.16
CA ALA A 165 -17.34 -10.15 -10.54
C ALA A 165 -17.26 -8.80 -11.24
N GLY A 166 -17.44 -7.73 -10.48
CA GLY A 166 -17.52 -6.37 -11.02
C GLY A 166 -16.16 -5.72 -11.25
N TRP A 167 -15.16 -5.99 -10.40
CA TRP A 167 -13.89 -5.27 -10.43
C TRP A 167 -12.69 -6.20 -10.56
N VAL A 168 -12.50 -7.12 -9.60
CA VAL A 168 -11.29 -7.95 -9.53
C VAL A 168 -11.12 -8.82 -10.77
N MET A 169 -12.18 -9.55 -11.18
CA MET A 169 -12.15 -10.40 -12.38
C MET A 169 -11.94 -9.58 -13.66
N PRO A 170 -12.70 -8.50 -13.94
CA PRO A 170 -12.45 -7.65 -15.11
C PRO A 170 -11.06 -7.05 -15.18
N ILE A 171 -10.56 -6.47 -14.10
CA ILE A 171 -9.23 -5.87 -14.08
C ILE A 171 -8.15 -6.95 -14.29
N HIS A 172 -8.30 -8.12 -13.67
CA HIS A 172 -7.38 -9.24 -13.88
C HIS A 172 -7.35 -9.71 -15.35
N VAL A 173 -8.52 -9.93 -15.96
CA VAL A 173 -8.63 -10.33 -17.37
C VAL A 173 -8.02 -9.26 -18.28
N LEU A 174 -8.25 -7.98 -18.00
CA LEU A 174 -7.69 -6.88 -18.80
C LEU A 174 -6.17 -6.76 -18.66
N ILE A 175 -5.60 -7.06 -17.49
CA ILE A 175 -4.14 -7.13 -17.29
C ILE A 175 -3.53 -8.26 -18.15
N LYS A 176 -4.18 -9.43 -18.19
CA LYS A 176 -3.65 -10.61 -18.88
C LYS A 176 -3.91 -10.62 -20.39
N GLU A 177 -5.09 -10.19 -20.80
CA GLU A 177 -5.62 -10.37 -22.16
C GLU A 177 -5.99 -9.03 -22.83
N GLY A 178 -6.30 -7.98 -22.06
CA GLY A 178 -6.81 -6.70 -22.56
C GLY A 178 -5.78 -5.57 -22.74
N GLY A 179 -4.51 -5.80 -22.41
CA GLY A 179 -3.45 -4.80 -22.56
C GLY A 179 -3.51 -3.64 -21.55
N LEU A 180 -4.14 -3.86 -20.39
CA LEU A 180 -4.08 -2.95 -19.24
C LEU A 180 -2.68 -3.02 -18.62
N LYS A 181 -1.95 -1.89 -18.67
CA LYS A 181 -0.59 -1.79 -18.15
C LYS A 181 -0.62 -1.46 -16.66
N ILE A 182 0.20 -2.16 -15.88
CA ILE A 182 0.35 -1.93 -14.45
C ILE A 182 1.21 -0.67 -14.27
N THR A 183 0.59 0.41 -13.85
CA THR A 183 1.25 1.71 -13.58
C THR A 183 1.76 1.78 -12.14
N ASP A 184 1.07 1.12 -11.22
CA ASP A 184 1.42 1.04 -9.80
C ASP A 184 1.12 -0.37 -9.28
N CYS A 185 2.15 -1.07 -8.81
CA CYS A 185 2.03 -2.45 -8.33
C CYS A 185 1.20 -2.59 -7.05
N ASN A 186 1.10 -1.51 -6.26
CA ASN A 186 0.38 -1.53 -4.99
C ASN A 186 -0.98 -0.83 -5.11
N ASN A 187 -1.34 -0.36 -6.31
CA ASN A 187 -2.57 0.37 -6.56
C ASN A 187 -3.10 0.14 -7.98
N HIS A 188 -3.94 -0.89 -8.08
CA HIS A 188 -4.61 -1.27 -9.31
C HIS A 188 -5.66 -0.25 -9.78
N VAL A 189 -6.13 0.66 -8.90
CA VAL A 189 -7.05 1.74 -9.27
C VAL A 189 -6.36 2.71 -10.24
N LYS A 190 -5.11 3.10 -9.99
CA LYS A 190 -4.33 3.94 -10.93
C LYS A 190 -4.15 3.28 -12.29
N SER A 191 -3.94 1.97 -12.32
CA SER A 191 -3.81 1.21 -13.56
C SER A 191 -5.14 1.18 -14.35
N ALA A 192 -6.27 1.09 -13.64
CA ALA A 192 -7.60 1.17 -14.23
C ALA A 192 -7.95 2.58 -14.72
N VAL A 193 -7.57 3.63 -13.99
CA VAL A 193 -7.72 5.04 -14.39
C VAL A 193 -7.06 5.28 -15.74
N GLU A 194 -5.80 4.86 -15.90
CA GLU A 194 -5.05 5.04 -17.17
C GLU A 194 -5.68 4.27 -18.34
N PHE A 195 -6.40 3.17 -18.06
CA PHE A 195 -7.02 2.35 -19.10
C PHE A 195 -8.41 2.84 -19.52
N PHE A 196 -9.28 3.19 -18.57
CA PHE A 196 -10.68 3.57 -18.83
C PHE A 196 -10.91 5.08 -18.89
N GLY A 197 -10.10 5.87 -18.17
CA GLY A 197 -10.33 7.31 -18.00
C GLY A 197 -11.59 7.59 -17.16
N ASP A 198 -12.46 8.46 -17.67
CA ASP A 198 -13.67 8.89 -16.96
C ASP A 198 -14.66 7.72 -16.83
N SER A 199 -14.98 7.31 -15.60
CA SER A 199 -15.80 6.13 -15.30
C SER A 199 -16.57 6.28 -13.98
N CYS A 200 -17.34 5.27 -13.58
CA CYS A 200 -17.88 5.16 -12.22
C CYS A 200 -17.41 3.86 -11.56
N ALA A 201 -16.54 3.98 -10.56
CA ALA A 201 -16.07 2.92 -9.69
C ALA A 201 -16.18 3.38 -8.22
N PRO A 202 -17.30 3.10 -7.56
CA PRO A 202 -17.49 3.38 -6.14
C PRO A 202 -16.34 2.81 -5.30
N ASN A 203 -15.96 3.52 -4.23
CA ASN A 203 -14.81 3.25 -3.35
C ASN A 203 -13.41 3.46 -3.97
N SER A 204 -13.28 3.95 -5.21
CA SER A 204 -11.96 4.18 -5.82
C SER A 204 -11.08 5.22 -5.10
N LEU A 205 -11.69 6.10 -4.30
CA LEU A 205 -10.97 7.10 -3.49
C LEU A 205 -10.87 6.72 -2.00
N LYS A 206 -11.39 5.55 -1.60
CA LYS A 206 -11.33 5.07 -0.22
C LYS A 206 -9.88 4.75 0.16
N ASP A 207 -9.45 5.08 1.37
CA ASP A 207 -8.06 4.91 1.84
C ASP A 207 -7.48 3.51 1.59
N LEU A 208 -8.29 2.46 1.73
CA LEU A 208 -7.90 1.08 1.42
C LEU A 208 -7.39 0.89 -0.03
N TYR A 209 -7.99 1.61 -0.98
CA TYR A 209 -7.65 1.57 -2.41
C TYR A 209 -6.91 2.83 -2.89
N ASN A 210 -6.74 3.82 -2.01
CA ASN A 210 -6.05 5.08 -2.22
C ASN A 210 -5.09 5.41 -1.06
N PRO A 211 -4.17 4.51 -0.68
CA PRO A 211 -3.39 4.64 0.56
C PRO A 211 -2.44 5.86 0.59
N ILE A 212 -2.04 6.37 -0.57
CA ILE A 212 -1.20 7.59 -0.69
C ILE A 212 -2.06 8.85 -0.84
N GLY A 213 -3.36 8.71 -1.11
CA GLY A 213 -4.27 9.83 -1.32
C GLY A 213 -4.13 10.51 -2.69
N ASP A 214 -3.48 9.86 -3.67
CA ASP A 214 -3.14 10.45 -4.97
C ASP A 214 -3.89 9.82 -6.17
N ASN A 215 -4.91 8.98 -5.92
CA ASN A 215 -5.79 8.50 -6.97
C ASN A 215 -6.52 9.67 -7.67
N PRO A 216 -6.50 9.71 -9.02
CA PRO A 216 -7.33 10.65 -9.77
C PRO A 216 -8.83 10.38 -9.56
N ASP A 217 -9.65 11.44 -9.60
CA ASP A 217 -11.10 11.37 -9.46
C ASP A 217 -11.82 10.90 -10.75
N GLN A 218 -11.09 10.53 -11.80
CA GLN A 218 -11.64 10.15 -13.10
C GLN A 218 -12.63 8.97 -13.00
N LEU A 219 -12.32 7.97 -12.16
CA LEU A 219 -13.22 6.85 -11.91
C LEU A 219 -14.45 7.22 -11.06
N CYS A 220 -14.61 8.47 -10.63
CA CYS A 220 -15.78 8.94 -9.90
C CYS A 220 -16.66 9.90 -10.73
N LYS A 221 -16.24 10.28 -11.93
CA LYS A 221 -16.90 11.33 -12.72
C LYS A 221 -18.26 10.93 -13.26
N LEU A 222 -18.46 9.65 -13.60
CA LEU A 222 -19.76 9.17 -14.07
C LEU A 222 -20.70 8.82 -12.93
N CYS A 223 -20.22 8.78 -11.69
CA CYS A 223 -21.06 8.46 -10.54
C CYS A 223 -22.08 9.58 -10.28
N SER A 224 -23.31 9.19 -9.94
CA SER A 224 -24.45 10.12 -9.92
C SER A 224 -24.64 10.86 -8.59
N GLY A 225 -24.00 10.38 -7.52
CA GLY A 225 -24.15 10.91 -6.17
C GLY A 225 -23.81 12.40 -6.07
N GLY A 226 -24.45 13.06 -5.10
CA GLY A 226 -24.12 14.42 -4.67
C GLY A 226 -22.84 14.47 -3.84
N ALA A 227 -22.51 15.65 -3.31
CA ALA A 227 -21.35 15.81 -2.42
C ALA A 227 -21.45 14.90 -1.19
N GLY A 228 -20.36 14.22 -0.84
CA GLY A 228 -20.29 13.27 0.28
C GLY A 228 -20.89 11.88 0.01
N VAL A 229 -21.65 11.70 -1.07
CA VAL A 229 -22.23 10.41 -1.49
C VAL A 229 -21.57 9.89 -2.76
N ARG A 230 -21.13 10.81 -3.64
CA ARG A 230 -20.50 10.46 -4.92
C ARG A 230 -19.36 9.49 -4.73
N CYS A 231 -19.36 8.42 -5.53
CA CYS A 231 -18.28 7.43 -5.54
C CYS A 231 -18.11 6.65 -4.22
N THR A 232 -19.17 6.57 -3.41
CA THR A 232 -19.25 5.71 -2.22
C THR A 232 -20.24 4.58 -2.49
N LEU A 233 -20.35 3.60 -1.60
CA LEU A 233 -21.39 2.56 -1.68
C LEU A 233 -22.82 3.10 -1.52
N ALA A 234 -22.99 4.35 -1.06
CA ALA A 234 -24.28 5.04 -1.04
C ALA A 234 -24.61 5.75 -2.37
N ASP A 235 -23.70 5.75 -3.35
CA ASP A 235 -23.97 6.29 -4.68
C ASP A 235 -25.10 5.49 -5.37
N PRO A 236 -26.04 6.13 -6.07
CA PRO A 236 -27.09 5.41 -6.81
C PRO A 236 -26.56 4.45 -7.89
N TYR A 237 -25.31 4.62 -8.34
CA TYR A 237 -24.63 3.71 -9.27
C TYR A 237 -23.76 2.65 -8.57
N ALA A 238 -23.77 2.57 -7.24
CA ALA A 238 -23.12 1.50 -6.50
C ALA A 238 -23.91 0.19 -6.50
N GLY A 239 -23.20 -0.91 -6.31
CA GLY A 239 -23.74 -2.26 -6.40
C GLY A 239 -23.97 -2.70 -7.86
N TYR A 240 -24.23 -4.00 -8.04
CA TYR A 240 -24.40 -4.59 -9.37
C TYR A 240 -25.61 -3.99 -10.13
N GLU A 241 -26.69 -3.70 -9.41
CA GLU A 241 -27.84 -2.97 -9.95
C GLU A 241 -27.47 -1.54 -10.39
N GLY A 242 -26.72 -0.82 -9.56
CA GLY A 242 -26.26 0.54 -9.84
C GLY A 242 -25.36 0.63 -11.06
N ALA A 243 -24.48 -0.36 -11.26
CA ALA A 243 -23.64 -0.45 -12.45
C ALA A 243 -24.48 -0.58 -13.74
N LEU A 244 -25.57 -1.34 -13.72
CA LEU A 244 -26.52 -1.41 -14.84
C LEU A 244 -27.28 -0.09 -15.04
N LYS A 245 -27.70 0.58 -13.95
CA LYS A 245 -28.32 1.91 -14.04
C LYS A 245 -27.38 2.92 -14.69
N CYS A 246 -26.09 2.88 -14.35
CA CYS A 246 -25.04 3.70 -14.95
C CYS A 246 -24.87 3.44 -16.46
N LEU A 247 -25.04 2.20 -16.93
CA LEU A 247 -25.02 1.88 -18.36
C LEU A 247 -26.23 2.43 -19.09
N VAL A 248 -27.43 2.34 -18.48
CA VAL A 248 -28.68 2.73 -19.13
C VAL A 248 -28.87 4.24 -19.14
N SER A 249 -28.57 4.92 -18.04
CA SER A 249 -28.80 6.36 -17.87
C SER A 249 -28.07 7.20 -18.92
N ASN A 250 -28.81 8.06 -19.65
CA ASN A 250 -28.33 9.17 -20.50
C ASN A 250 -26.97 8.99 -21.22
N SER A 251 -26.65 7.79 -21.69
CA SER A 251 -25.36 7.44 -22.30
C SER A 251 -24.14 7.79 -21.44
N THR A 252 -24.26 7.71 -20.11
CA THR A 252 -23.15 7.98 -19.17
C THR A 252 -22.07 6.92 -19.26
N GLY A 253 -22.44 5.64 -19.20
CA GLY A 253 -21.56 4.50 -19.41
C GLY A 253 -21.75 3.81 -20.76
N GLU A 254 -20.71 3.10 -21.20
CA GLU A 254 -20.67 2.30 -22.43
C GLU A 254 -20.61 0.80 -22.15
N ILE A 255 -20.07 0.42 -20.99
CA ILE A 255 -19.93 -0.96 -20.53
C ILE A 255 -20.20 -1.04 -19.03
N ALA A 256 -20.90 -2.09 -18.59
CA ALA A 256 -21.07 -2.42 -17.18
C ALA A 256 -20.55 -3.82 -16.87
N PHE A 257 -19.82 -3.95 -15.77
CA PHE A 257 -19.32 -5.24 -15.30
C PHE A 257 -20.18 -5.75 -14.16
N VAL A 258 -20.92 -6.84 -14.40
CA VAL A 258 -21.89 -7.36 -13.45
C VAL A 258 -21.92 -8.89 -13.40
N ARG A 259 -22.75 -9.45 -12.54
CA ARG A 259 -23.06 -10.88 -12.50
C ARG A 259 -24.13 -11.20 -13.56
N ASP A 260 -24.13 -12.44 -14.04
CA ASP A 260 -25.16 -12.95 -14.95
C ASP A 260 -26.56 -12.93 -14.31
N SER A 261 -26.66 -13.22 -13.01
CA SER A 261 -27.90 -13.16 -12.24
C SER A 261 -28.50 -11.76 -12.17
N THR A 262 -27.66 -10.72 -12.01
CA THR A 262 -28.09 -9.33 -11.90
C THR A 262 -28.80 -8.87 -13.17
N ILE A 263 -28.22 -9.11 -14.36
CA ILE A 263 -28.84 -8.68 -15.62
C ILE A 263 -30.14 -9.44 -15.89
N GLN A 264 -30.22 -10.73 -15.55
CA GLN A 264 -31.46 -11.49 -15.66
C GLN A 264 -32.57 -10.92 -14.76
N HIS A 265 -32.26 -10.63 -13.50
CA HIS A 265 -33.21 -10.06 -12.55
C HIS A 265 -33.65 -8.64 -12.95
N ALA A 266 -32.71 -7.81 -13.40
CA ALA A 266 -32.98 -6.45 -13.85
C ALA A 266 -33.93 -6.41 -15.06
N LEU A 267 -33.77 -7.34 -16.01
CA LEU A 267 -34.63 -7.46 -17.19
C LEU A 267 -36.03 -7.98 -16.85
N LEU A 268 -36.17 -8.85 -15.85
CA LEU A 268 -37.45 -9.47 -15.48
C LEU A 268 -38.32 -8.61 -14.58
N SER A 269 -37.69 -7.84 -13.70
CA SER A 269 -38.43 -7.02 -12.74
C SER A 269 -39.22 -5.89 -13.43
N HIS A 270 -38.80 -5.43 -14.62
CA HIS A 270 -39.28 -4.24 -15.36
C HIS A 270 -39.36 -2.92 -14.57
N LYS A 271 -39.16 -2.98 -13.24
CA LYS A 271 -39.23 -1.88 -12.27
C LYS A 271 -37.92 -1.08 -12.21
N ILE A 272 -36.79 -1.71 -12.55
CA ILE A 272 -35.45 -1.18 -12.28
C ILE A 272 -34.89 -0.36 -13.45
N LEU A 273 -34.96 -0.88 -14.67
CA LEU A 273 -34.33 -0.24 -15.84
C LEU A 273 -35.30 0.58 -16.71
N GLY A 274 -36.61 0.58 -16.41
CA GLY A 274 -37.58 1.48 -17.04
C GLY A 274 -37.75 1.29 -18.55
N GLY A 275 -38.40 0.19 -18.96
CA GLY A 275 -38.82 -0.01 -20.37
C GLY A 275 -37.77 -0.58 -21.32
N VAL A 276 -36.62 -1.03 -20.80
CA VAL A 276 -35.56 -1.68 -21.59
C VAL A 276 -35.81 -3.19 -21.65
N THR A 277 -35.53 -3.79 -22.80
CA THR A 277 -35.73 -5.22 -23.07
C THR A 277 -34.40 -5.96 -23.18
N GLU A 278 -34.44 -7.30 -23.11
CA GLU A 278 -33.25 -8.14 -23.31
C GLU A 278 -32.57 -7.88 -24.67
N ALA A 279 -33.35 -7.52 -25.69
CA ALA A 279 -32.86 -7.27 -27.04
C ALA A 279 -32.01 -6.00 -27.18
N ASP A 280 -32.01 -5.13 -26.17
CA ASP A 280 -31.27 -3.87 -26.16
C ASP A 280 -29.84 -4.03 -25.63
N PHE A 281 -29.47 -5.23 -25.14
CA PHE A 281 -28.17 -5.52 -24.55
C PHE A 281 -27.46 -6.70 -25.21
N GLU A 282 -26.14 -6.67 -25.17
CA GLU A 282 -25.25 -7.72 -25.63
C GLU A 282 -24.15 -7.96 -24.58
N LEU A 283 -23.60 -9.17 -24.57
CA LEU A 283 -22.41 -9.50 -23.78
C LEU A 283 -21.16 -9.39 -24.64
N ILE A 284 -20.06 -8.90 -24.05
CA ILE A 284 -18.72 -8.97 -24.65
C ILE A 284 -18.00 -10.19 -24.08
N CYS A 285 -17.60 -11.11 -24.96
CA CYS A 285 -16.84 -12.30 -24.57
C CYS A 285 -15.34 -11.98 -24.51
N ARG A 286 -14.53 -12.87 -23.90
CA ARG A 286 -13.09 -12.65 -23.72
C ARG A 286 -12.30 -12.50 -25.04
N ASP A 287 -12.76 -13.15 -26.09
CA ASP A 287 -12.15 -13.03 -27.43
C ASP A 287 -12.56 -11.73 -28.14
N GLY A 288 -13.47 -10.93 -27.58
CA GLY A 288 -14.04 -9.73 -28.21
C GLY A 288 -15.25 -10.02 -29.11
N SER A 289 -15.72 -11.27 -29.17
CA SER A 289 -17.00 -11.61 -29.80
C SER A 289 -18.18 -11.14 -28.94
N ARG A 290 -19.39 -11.18 -29.53
CA ARG A 290 -20.63 -10.75 -28.87
C ARG A 290 -21.60 -11.92 -28.76
N ALA A 291 -22.33 -11.95 -27.67
CA ALA A 291 -23.40 -12.91 -27.45
C ALA A 291 -24.65 -12.23 -26.89
N THR A 292 -25.80 -12.90 -27.01
CA THR A 292 -27.01 -12.44 -26.33
C THR A 292 -26.85 -12.61 -24.81
N VAL A 293 -27.60 -11.83 -24.03
CA VAL A 293 -27.56 -11.91 -22.56
C VAL A 293 -27.83 -13.33 -22.08
N THR A 294 -28.73 -14.07 -22.72
CA THR A 294 -29.05 -15.49 -22.45
C THR A 294 -27.91 -16.49 -22.61
N GLN A 295 -26.78 -16.11 -23.23
CA GLN A 295 -25.65 -16.99 -23.52
C GLN A 295 -24.46 -16.78 -22.56
N TRP A 296 -24.71 -16.30 -21.33
CA TRP A 296 -23.69 -16.02 -20.32
C TRP A 296 -22.76 -17.22 -20.05
N GLU A 297 -23.27 -18.46 -20.06
CA GLU A 297 -22.44 -19.67 -19.83
C GLU A 297 -21.31 -19.82 -20.86
N ARG A 298 -21.54 -19.37 -22.09
CA ARG A 298 -20.52 -19.39 -23.17
C ARG A 298 -19.75 -18.07 -23.26
N CYS A 299 -20.38 -16.97 -22.89
CA CYS A 299 -19.83 -15.63 -22.99
C CYS A 299 -19.73 -14.98 -21.61
N ASN A 300 -18.67 -15.34 -20.88
CA ASN A 300 -18.36 -14.80 -19.57
C ASN A 300 -16.86 -14.59 -19.40
N TRP A 301 -16.52 -13.85 -18.35
CA TRP A 301 -15.17 -13.49 -17.98
C TRP A 301 -14.64 -14.37 -16.83
N GLY A 302 -15.34 -15.45 -16.49
CA GLY A 302 -14.93 -16.45 -15.48
C GLY A 302 -16.01 -16.70 -14.43
N ARG A 303 -15.83 -17.81 -13.69
CA ARG A 303 -16.71 -18.18 -12.57
C ARG A 303 -16.26 -17.46 -11.30
N VAL A 304 -17.24 -16.91 -10.59
CA VAL A 304 -17.04 -16.28 -9.28
C VAL A 304 -17.78 -17.08 -8.21
N PRO A 305 -17.15 -17.40 -7.07
CA PRO A 305 -17.85 -18.04 -5.96
C PRO A 305 -18.98 -17.15 -5.45
N ALA A 306 -20.02 -17.79 -4.91
CA ALA A 306 -21.14 -17.12 -4.31
C ALA A 306 -20.74 -16.34 -3.05
N ASP A 307 -21.57 -15.35 -2.71
CA ASP A 307 -21.42 -14.51 -1.53
C ASP A 307 -21.54 -15.37 -0.26
N ALA A 308 -20.95 -14.90 0.84
CA ALA A 308 -20.87 -15.69 2.08
C ALA A 308 -21.27 -14.87 3.31
N VAL A 309 -21.81 -15.57 4.32
CA VAL A 309 -22.05 -15.03 5.65
C VAL A 309 -20.86 -15.38 6.53
N LEU A 310 -20.24 -14.38 7.16
CA LEU A 310 -19.04 -14.52 7.98
C LEU A 310 -19.32 -14.21 9.45
N THR A 311 -18.43 -14.71 10.31
CA THR A 311 -18.35 -14.37 11.73
C THR A 311 -16.88 -14.20 12.16
N SER A 312 -16.64 -13.82 13.40
CA SER A 312 -15.28 -13.72 13.95
C SER A 312 -14.64 -15.11 14.08
N SER A 313 -13.36 -15.21 13.70
CA SER A 313 -12.52 -16.39 13.94
C SER A 313 -12.36 -16.73 15.42
N VAL A 314 -12.58 -15.76 16.31
CA VAL A 314 -12.61 -15.97 17.77
C VAL A 314 -13.79 -16.84 18.21
N ALA A 315 -14.89 -16.87 17.43
CA ALA A 315 -16.06 -17.68 17.74
C ALA A 315 -15.71 -19.17 17.73
N LEU A 316 -16.15 -19.90 18.78
CA LEU A 316 -15.87 -21.33 18.94
C LEU A 316 -16.61 -22.17 17.89
N PRO A 317 -16.08 -23.36 17.48
CA PRO A 317 -16.75 -24.22 16.51
C PRO A 317 -18.21 -24.56 16.88
N SER A 318 -18.50 -24.78 18.17
CA SER A 318 -19.87 -25.04 18.66
C SER A 318 -20.80 -23.84 18.52
N GLN A 319 -20.27 -22.62 18.62
CA GLN A 319 -21.00 -21.37 18.41
C GLN A 319 -21.26 -21.14 16.93
N ARG A 320 -20.26 -21.37 16.08
CA ARG A 320 -20.39 -21.33 14.61
C ARG A 320 -21.48 -22.30 14.12
N ALA A 321 -21.52 -23.52 14.65
CA ALA A 321 -22.57 -24.49 14.33
C ALA A 321 -23.99 -24.00 14.74
N LYS A 322 -24.12 -23.32 15.88
CA LYS A 322 -25.38 -22.70 16.29
C LYS A 322 -25.82 -21.59 15.34
N PHE A 323 -24.88 -20.75 14.88
CA PHE A 323 -25.18 -19.73 13.87
C PHE A 323 -25.62 -20.36 12.55
N GLN A 324 -24.95 -21.41 12.09
CA GLN A 324 -25.34 -22.17 10.91
C GLN A 324 -26.77 -22.73 11.05
N ASN A 325 -27.10 -23.35 12.18
CA ASN A 325 -28.45 -23.89 12.44
C ASN A 325 -29.52 -22.79 12.46
N LEU A 326 -29.26 -21.66 13.13
CA LEU A 326 -30.17 -20.52 13.17
C LEU A 326 -30.48 -20.03 11.75
N LEU A 327 -29.44 -19.81 10.94
CA LEU A 327 -29.56 -19.28 9.58
C LEU A 327 -30.26 -20.27 8.64
N MET A 328 -29.94 -21.57 8.73
CA MET A 328 -30.65 -22.60 7.97
C MET A 328 -32.13 -22.67 8.37
N LYS A 329 -32.46 -22.47 9.66
CA LYS A 329 -33.85 -22.41 10.12
C LYS A 329 -34.59 -21.16 9.61
N ILE A 330 -33.91 -20.02 9.52
CA ILE A 330 -34.43 -18.80 8.89
C ILE A 330 -34.78 -19.05 7.42
N VAL A 331 -33.93 -19.77 6.67
CA VAL A 331 -34.23 -20.15 5.27
C VAL A 331 -35.40 -21.12 5.19
N GLU A 332 -35.48 -22.12 6.06
CA GLU A 332 -36.62 -23.06 6.08
C GLU A 332 -37.97 -22.34 6.27
N LEU A 333 -38.01 -21.31 7.12
CA LEU A 333 -39.24 -20.59 7.47
C LEU A 333 -39.58 -19.43 6.54
N TYR A 334 -38.58 -18.72 6.00
CA TYR A 334 -38.77 -17.45 5.28
C TYR A 334 -38.06 -17.38 3.92
N GLY A 335 -37.36 -18.44 3.52
CA GLY A 335 -36.54 -18.54 2.31
C GLY A 335 -37.31 -18.94 1.05
N GLU A 336 -38.57 -18.52 0.90
CA GLU A 336 -39.32 -18.75 -0.34
C GLU A 336 -38.53 -18.20 -1.54
N PRO A 337 -38.21 -19.04 -2.56
CA PRO A 337 -37.47 -18.58 -3.72
C PRO A 337 -38.16 -17.42 -4.43
N ASN A 338 -37.37 -16.45 -4.87
CA ASN A 338 -37.90 -15.31 -5.59
C ASN A 338 -38.50 -15.77 -6.94
N PRO A 339 -39.80 -15.54 -7.23
CA PRO A 339 -40.43 -15.97 -8.47
C PRO A 339 -39.86 -15.29 -9.72
N MET A 340 -39.13 -14.17 -9.55
CA MET A 340 -38.40 -13.51 -10.64
C MET A 340 -37.07 -14.20 -10.98
N ASN A 341 -36.69 -15.27 -10.27
CA ASN A 341 -35.52 -16.07 -10.56
C ASN A 341 -35.85 -17.18 -11.57
N LYS A 342 -35.48 -16.99 -12.85
CA LYS A 342 -35.75 -17.96 -13.94
C LYS A 342 -35.10 -19.34 -13.73
N MET A 343 -34.07 -19.45 -12.88
CA MET A 343 -33.31 -20.69 -12.70
C MET A 343 -33.84 -21.61 -11.59
N SER A 344 -34.84 -21.21 -10.80
CA SER A 344 -35.39 -22.08 -9.75
C SER A 344 -36.11 -23.33 -10.28
N ASN A 345 -36.53 -23.32 -11.55
CA ASN A 345 -37.44 -24.32 -12.12
C ASN A 345 -36.75 -25.43 -12.95
N ARG A 346 -35.41 -25.47 -13.01
CA ARG A 346 -34.66 -26.53 -13.72
C ARG A 346 -33.96 -27.44 -12.71
N THR A 347 -34.61 -28.53 -12.33
CA THR A 347 -33.98 -29.55 -11.48
C THR A 347 -34.38 -30.97 -11.88
N ASP A 348 -33.40 -31.75 -12.33
CA ASP A 348 -33.41 -33.21 -12.31
C ASP A 348 -32.54 -33.69 -11.13
N SER A 349 -33.10 -34.58 -10.30
CA SER A 349 -32.48 -35.38 -9.22
C SER A 349 -31.29 -34.77 -8.42
N TYR A 350 -31.52 -34.39 -7.16
CA TYR A 350 -30.48 -33.97 -6.20
C TYR A 350 -30.37 -34.96 -5.04
N GLN A 351 -29.16 -35.18 -4.52
CA GLN A 351 -28.89 -35.97 -3.31
C GLN A 351 -28.36 -35.08 -2.20
N GLN A 352 -28.65 -35.42 -0.94
CA GLN A 352 -28.20 -34.66 0.22
C GLN A 352 -26.94 -35.31 0.84
N ASP A 353 -25.92 -34.52 1.19
CA ASP A 353 -24.74 -35.02 1.90
C ASP A 353 -25.01 -35.22 3.41
N ALA A 354 -24.03 -35.76 4.13
CA ALA A 354 -24.11 -36.03 5.57
C ALA A 354 -24.30 -34.76 6.44
N TYR A 355 -24.17 -33.57 5.85
CA TYR A 355 -24.32 -32.27 6.51
C TYR A 355 -25.57 -31.52 6.06
N GLY A 356 -26.41 -32.15 5.23
CA GLY A 356 -27.66 -31.55 4.73
C GLY A 356 -27.49 -30.66 3.51
N ASN A 357 -26.31 -30.62 2.88
CA ASN A 357 -26.11 -29.87 1.63
C ASN A 357 -26.68 -30.63 0.43
N TRP A 358 -27.32 -29.92 -0.49
CA TRP A 358 -27.89 -30.49 -1.71
C TRP A 358 -26.83 -30.54 -2.84
N LEU A 359 -26.58 -31.73 -3.39
CA LEU A 359 -25.63 -32.02 -4.48
C LEU A 359 -26.38 -32.28 -5.80
N SER A 360 -25.94 -31.64 -6.88
CA SER A 360 -26.47 -31.85 -8.23
C SER A 360 -25.98 -33.18 -8.83
N SER A 361 -26.89 -33.98 -9.41
CA SER A 361 -26.55 -35.25 -10.08
C SER A 361 -25.69 -35.08 -11.34
N THR A 362 -25.51 -33.86 -11.86
CA THR A 362 -24.73 -33.65 -13.10
C THR A 362 -23.22 -33.63 -12.88
N THR A 363 -22.76 -33.70 -11.63
CA THR A 363 -21.33 -33.81 -11.29
C THR A 363 -21.03 -35.19 -10.72
N GLU A 364 -20.42 -36.02 -11.57
CA GLU A 364 -19.79 -37.33 -11.30
C GLU A 364 -20.64 -38.60 -11.42
N GLN A 365 -20.69 -39.15 -12.64
CA GLN A 365 -20.63 -40.60 -12.80
C GLN A 365 -19.17 -41.03 -12.67
N SER A 366 -18.77 -41.40 -11.45
CA SER A 366 -17.53 -42.15 -11.23
C SER A 366 -17.60 -43.44 -12.06
N ARG A 367 -16.70 -43.55 -13.04
CA ARG A 367 -16.48 -44.80 -13.79
C ARG A 367 -15.87 -45.82 -12.85
N TYR A 368 -16.71 -46.62 -12.22
CA TYR A 368 -16.34 -47.96 -11.80
C TYR A 368 -17.41 -48.93 -12.30
N TYR A 369 -17.08 -49.62 -13.38
CA TYR A 369 -17.82 -50.78 -13.85
C TYR A 369 -17.71 -51.84 -12.75
N ASP A 370 -18.84 -52.22 -12.14
CA ASP A 370 -18.99 -53.58 -11.68
C ASP A 370 -20.40 -54.08 -11.95
N GLY A 371 -20.45 -55.24 -12.62
CA GLY A 371 -21.66 -55.85 -13.12
C GLY A 371 -22.46 -56.55 -12.01
N PHE A 372 -23.72 -56.80 -12.33
CA PHE A 372 -24.71 -57.61 -11.61
C PHE A 372 -25.48 -56.93 -10.46
N ARG A 373 -26.68 -56.43 -10.78
CA ARG A 373 -27.94 -57.09 -10.35
C ARG A 373 -29.16 -56.46 -11.01
N ARG A 374 -30.02 -57.34 -11.51
CA ARG A 374 -31.33 -57.09 -12.11
C ARG A 374 -32.38 -57.39 -11.03
N ASN A 375 -33.27 -56.45 -10.73
CA ASN A 375 -34.74 -56.61 -10.62
C ASN A 375 -35.40 -55.50 -9.79
N GLN A 376 -36.34 -54.80 -10.44
CA GLN A 376 -37.75 -54.63 -10.05
C GLN A 376 -38.05 -53.99 -8.67
N PHE A 377 -38.63 -52.78 -8.65
CA PHE A 377 -40.01 -52.52 -8.19
C PHE A 377 -40.43 -51.03 -8.30
N ASP A 378 -41.68 -50.88 -8.72
CA ASP A 378 -42.69 -49.81 -8.57
C ASP A 378 -42.43 -48.32 -8.80
N ARG A 379 -43.24 -47.81 -9.75
CA ARG A 379 -43.73 -46.43 -9.84
C ARG A 379 -44.43 -46.04 -8.54
N THR A 380 -43.89 -45.02 -7.87
CA THR A 380 -44.69 -44.01 -7.18
C THR A 380 -44.27 -42.66 -7.76
N GLU A 381 -45.24 -41.92 -8.29
CA GLU A 381 -45.07 -40.51 -8.65
C GLU A 381 -44.82 -39.74 -7.35
N GLY A 382 -43.54 -39.54 -7.02
CA GLY A 382 -43.10 -38.61 -5.98
C GLY A 382 -42.87 -37.25 -6.61
N GLU A 383 -43.56 -36.23 -6.09
CA GLU A 383 -43.33 -34.82 -6.40
C GLU A 383 -41.84 -34.49 -6.37
N SER A 384 -41.35 -33.95 -7.50
CA SER A 384 -39.96 -33.51 -7.67
C SER A 384 -39.68 -32.31 -6.75
N THR A 385 -38.89 -32.54 -5.70
CA THR A 385 -38.61 -31.53 -4.67
C THR A 385 -37.68 -30.45 -5.20
N THR A 386 -38.19 -29.22 -5.20
CA THR A 386 -37.47 -27.96 -5.45
C THR A 386 -36.28 -27.78 -4.49
N VAL A 387 -35.15 -27.26 -4.98
CA VAL A 387 -33.84 -27.07 -4.30
C VAL A 387 -33.89 -26.33 -2.96
N SER A 388 -34.97 -25.59 -2.69
CA SER A 388 -35.08 -24.79 -1.48
C SER A 388 -35.51 -25.65 -0.28
N PRO A 389 -34.84 -25.55 0.88
CA PRO A 389 -35.30 -26.17 2.12
C PRO A 389 -36.55 -25.48 2.70
N TYR A 390 -37.06 -24.43 2.05
CA TYR A 390 -38.29 -23.74 2.41
C TYR A 390 -39.49 -24.69 2.45
N LYS A 391 -40.28 -24.59 3.52
CA LYS A 391 -41.53 -25.34 3.67
C LYS A 391 -42.71 -24.38 3.61
N PRO A 392 -43.63 -24.51 2.63
CA PRO A 392 -44.81 -23.65 2.57
C PRO A 392 -45.64 -23.84 3.83
N ARG A 393 -45.91 -22.72 4.51
CA ARG A 393 -46.79 -22.72 5.69
C ARG A 393 -48.21 -22.88 5.20
N VAL A 394 -48.92 -23.89 5.71
CA VAL A 394 -50.34 -24.09 5.45
C VAL A 394 -51.13 -23.98 6.75
N ASP A 395 -52.35 -23.47 6.66
CA ASP A 395 -53.29 -23.46 7.77
C ASP A 395 -53.85 -24.87 8.04
N ASN A 396 -54.71 -24.99 9.04
CA ASN A 396 -55.36 -26.26 9.39
C ASN A 396 -56.27 -26.82 8.27
N TYR A 397 -56.52 -26.05 7.21
CA TYR A 397 -57.31 -26.43 6.04
C TYR A 397 -56.44 -26.67 4.78
N GLY A 398 -55.11 -26.61 4.91
CA GLY A 398 -54.17 -26.81 3.81
C GLY A 398 -53.98 -25.59 2.91
N GLN A 399 -54.49 -24.40 3.29
CA GLN A 399 -54.32 -23.17 2.52
C GLN A 399 -52.99 -22.48 2.86
N PRO A 400 -52.25 -21.95 1.87
CA PRO A 400 -51.01 -21.24 2.11
C PRO A 400 -51.21 -20.01 3.02
N ILE A 401 -50.43 -19.94 4.10
CA ILE A 401 -50.37 -18.79 5.00
C ILE A 401 -49.42 -17.76 4.39
N GLU A 402 -49.87 -16.52 4.27
CA GLU A 402 -49.02 -15.41 3.80
C GLU A 402 -47.81 -15.25 4.72
N LEU A 403 -46.61 -15.22 4.12
CA LEU A 403 -45.38 -15.10 4.87
C LEU A 403 -45.25 -13.70 5.50
N PRO A 404 -44.97 -13.60 6.81
CA PRO A 404 -44.74 -12.31 7.47
C PRO A 404 -43.46 -11.61 6.97
N PHE A 405 -42.52 -12.39 6.45
CA PHE A 405 -41.24 -11.94 5.95
C PHE A 405 -40.76 -12.83 4.79
N LYS A 406 -40.16 -12.20 3.78
CA LYS A 406 -39.56 -12.88 2.62
C LYS A 406 -38.07 -12.56 2.58
N LEU A 407 -37.23 -13.57 2.74
CA LEU A 407 -35.79 -13.41 2.90
C LEU A 407 -35.11 -12.92 1.61
N PHE A 408 -35.42 -13.57 0.48
CA PHE A 408 -34.79 -13.34 -0.83
C PHE A 408 -35.54 -12.34 -1.72
N GLN A 409 -36.38 -11.48 -1.13
CA GLN A 409 -37.05 -10.39 -1.85
C GLN A 409 -36.71 -9.06 -1.19
N SER A 410 -36.43 -8.06 -2.03
CA SER A 410 -36.09 -6.71 -1.61
C SER A 410 -37.06 -5.71 -2.24
N ASP A 411 -37.57 -4.78 -1.42
CA ASP A 411 -38.56 -3.79 -1.85
C ASP A 411 -37.86 -2.50 -2.29
N GLY A 412 -38.03 -2.12 -3.56
CA GLY A 412 -37.53 -0.84 -4.12
C GLY A 412 -36.05 -0.80 -4.51
N THR A 413 -35.25 -1.77 -4.06
CA THR A 413 -33.84 -2.01 -4.43
C THR A 413 -33.59 -3.52 -4.48
N THR A 414 -32.41 -3.97 -4.93
CA THR A 414 -32.02 -5.40 -4.85
C THR A 414 -31.05 -5.68 -3.71
N ASP A 415 -30.87 -6.97 -3.41
CA ASP A 415 -29.74 -7.54 -2.66
C ASP A 415 -29.56 -6.97 -1.24
N LEU A 416 -30.67 -6.76 -0.51
CA LEU A 416 -30.62 -6.34 0.89
C LEU A 416 -30.41 -7.55 1.82
N LEU A 417 -29.36 -7.51 2.66
CA LEU A 417 -28.85 -8.60 3.52
C LEU A 417 -28.23 -9.78 2.78
N LEU A 418 -28.94 -10.29 1.78
CA LEU A 418 -28.60 -11.45 0.96
C LEU A 418 -29.05 -11.14 -0.47
N GLN A 419 -28.47 -11.84 -1.45
CA GLN A 419 -28.90 -11.65 -2.83
C GLN A 419 -30.35 -12.10 -3.05
N ASP A 420 -31.05 -11.38 -3.92
CA ASP A 420 -32.43 -11.73 -4.27
C ASP A 420 -32.52 -13.00 -5.14
N SER A 421 -31.40 -13.40 -5.75
CA SER A 421 -31.26 -14.64 -6.53
C SER A 421 -31.00 -15.88 -5.68
N THR A 422 -30.73 -15.72 -4.38
CA THR A 422 -30.43 -16.82 -3.46
C THR A 422 -31.66 -17.72 -3.29
N ILE A 423 -31.42 -19.03 -3.24
CA ILE A 423 -32.47 -20.03 -3.03
C ILE A 423 -32.25 -20.87 -1.76
N SER A 424 -31.00 -20.95 -1.30
CA SER A 424 -30.57 -21.67 -0.10
C SER A 424 -29.12 -21.27 0.28
N PHE A 425 -28.59 -21.87 1.33
CA PHE A 425 -27.17 -21.84 1.68
C PHE A 425 -26.52 -23.22 1.57
N ARG A 426 -25.21 -23.23 1.32
CA ARG A 426 -24.29 -24.34 1.55
C ARG A 426 -23.60 -24.12 2.88
N VAL A 427 -23.69 -25.12 3.76
CA VAL A 427 -23.03 -25.13 5.06
C VAL A 427 -21.55 -25.47 4.87
N LEU A 428 -20.67 -24.62 5.40
CA LEU A 428 -19.22 -24.82 5.32
C LEU A 428 -18.73 -25.58 6.55
N ASN A 429 -18.06 -26.69 6.29
CA ASN A 429 -17.41 -27.49 7.32
C ASN A 429 -16.19 -26.74 7.87
N GLU A 430 -15.74 -27.05 9.09
CA GLU A 430 -14.64 -26.33 9.77
C GLU A 430 -13.38 -26.19 8.91
N GLU A 431 -13.04 -27.22 8.12
CA GLU A 431 -11.90 -27.21 7.19
C GLU A 431 -12.09 -26.26 6.00
N GLU A 432 -13.33 -25.95 5.63
CA GLU A 432 -13.68 -25.03 4.53
C GLU A 432 -13.88 -23.58 5.02
N GLN A 433 -13.87 -23.32 6.34
CA GLN A 433 -14.11 -21.99 6.94
C GLN A 433 -12.87 -21.08 6.85
N ALA A 434 -12.31 -20.92 5.65
CA ALA A 434 -11.26 -19.96 5.36
C ALA A 434 -11.54 -19.26 4.04
N ALA A 435 -11.19 -17.97 3.95
CA ALA A 435 -11.39 -17.18 2.73
C ALA A 435 -10.72 -17.81 1.50
N GLN A 436 -9.56 -18.46 1.67
CA GLN A 436 -8.88 -19.17 0.58
C GLN A 436 -9.72 -20.32 0.01
N HIS A 437 -10.44 -21.07 0.84
CA HIS A 437 -11.31 -22.16 0.40
C HIS A 437 -12.60 -21.67 -0.27
N ILE A 438 -12.99 -20.41 -0.04
CA ILE A 438 -14.08 -19.79 -0.81
C ILE A 438 -13.61 -19.42 -2.21
N LEU A 439 -12.40 -18.87 -2.34
CA LEU A 439 -11.83 -18.49 -3.63
C LEU A 439 -11.34 -19.68 -4.46
N ASN A 440 -10.89 -20.75 -3.81
CA ASN A 440 -10.41 -21.96 -4.44
C ASN A 440 -11.17 -23.18 -3.93
N ASN A 441 -12.13 -23.65 -4.74
CA ASN A 441 -12.95 -24.81 -4.44
C ASN A 441 -13.29 -25.60 -5.70
N LYS A 442 -13.93 -26.76 -5.49
CA LYS A 442 -14.32 -27.68 -6.58
C LYS A 442 -15.27 -27.08 -7.63
N TYR A 443 -15.99 -26.00 -7.33
CA TYR A 443 -16.98 -25.39 -8.22
C TYR A 443 -16.36 -24.35 -9.17
N VAL A 444 -15.48 -23.50 -8.65
CA VAL A 444 -14.85 -22.40 -9.40
C VAL A 444 -13.38 -22.64 -9.77
N GLY A 445 -12.75 -23.68 -9.20
CA GLY A 445 -11.32 -23.94 -9.35
C GLY A 445 -10.47 -22.83 -8.73
N ASP A 446 -9.31 -22.55 -9.32
CA ASP A 446 -8.37 -21.53 -8.84
C ASP A 446 -8.54 -20.16 -9.53
N GLN A 447 -9.60 -19.96 -10.32
CA GLN A 447 -9.79 -18.76 -11.14
C GLN A 447 -9.92 -17.49 -10.30
N ALA A 448 -10.77 -17.53 -9.27
CA ALA A 448 -10.99 -16.38 -8.38
C ALA A 448 -9.76 -16.07 -7.53
N GLU A 449 -9.09 -17.10 -6.99
CA GLU A 449 -7.82 -16.93 -6.26
C GLU A 449 -6.73 -16.30 -7.15
N LYS A 450 -6.57 -16.79 -8.38
CA LYS A 450 -5.65 -16.20 -9.37
C LYS A 450 -5.99 -14.77 -9.71
N ALA A 451 -7.26 -14.40 -9.78
CA ALA A 451 -7.66 -13.03 -10.05
C ALA A 451 -7.33 -12.09 -8.89
N VAL A 452 -7.69 -12.47 -7.67
CA VAL A 452 -7.41 -11.71 -6.44
C VAL A 452 -5.90 -11.49 -6.24
N ILE A 453 -5.09 -12.52 -6.48
CA ILE A 453 -3.62 -12.40 -6.39
C ILE A 453 -3.07 -11.66 -7.61
N GLY A 454 -3.61 -11.92 -8.80
CA GLY A 454 -3.10 -11.43 -10.07
C GLY A 454 -3.29 -9.93 -10.30
N ILE A 455 -4.30 -9.29 -9.69
CA ILE A 455 -4.44 -7.83 -9.72
C ILE A 455 -3.32 -7.10 -8.94
N ARG A 456 -2.58 -7.82 -8.09
CA ARG A 456 -1.42 -7.32 -7.33
C ARG A 456 -0.09 -7.79 -7.94
N ASP A 457 -0.13 -8.44 -9.10
CA ASP A 457 1.08 -8.92 -9.76
C ASP A 457 1.93 -7.72 -10.21
N CYS A 458 3.22 -7.71 -9.90
CA CYS A 458 4.12 -6.62 -10.27
C CYS A 458 5.04 -7.06 -11.42
N PRO A 459 5.25 -6.23 -12.47
CA PRO A 459 6.20 -6.54 -13.53
C PRO A 459 7.63 -6.71 -12.98
N VAL A 460 7.99 -5.86 -12.01
CA VAL A 460 9.24 -5.97 -11.26
C VAL A 460 9.00 -6.87 -10.05
N LYS A 461 9.74 -7.98 -9.93
CA LYS A 461 9.50 -8.96 -8.86
C LYS A 461 10.22 -8.63 -7.55
N ARG A 462 11.39 -8.01 -7.65
CA ARG A 462 12.27 -7.71 -6.51
C ARG A 462 12.91 -6.34 -6.66
N ALA A 463 13.23 -5.71 -5.53
CA ALA A 463 14.03 -4.50 -5.45
C ALA A 463 15.18 -4.73 -4.46
N THR A 464 16.42 -4.75 -4.96
CA THR A 464 17.59 -5.07 -4.15
C THR A 464 18.26 -3.80 -3.63
N LEU A 465 18.09 -3.53 -2.34
CA LEU A 465 18.73 -2.42 -1.64
C LEU A 465 20.13 -2.83 -1.17
N CYS A 466 21.13 -2.11 -1.65
CA CYS A 466 22.51 -2.25 -1.21
C CYS A 466 22.78 -1.44 0.06
N VAL A 467 23.43 -2.07 1.03
CA VAL A 467 23.86 -1.48 2.29
C VAL A 467 25.32 -1.83 2.56
N THR A 468 25.99 -1.07 3.43
CA THR A 468 27.46 -1.13 3.56
C THR A 468 27.95 -1.82 4.83
N SER A 469 27.11 -1.88 5.87
CA SER A 469 27.49 -2.40 7.19
C SER A 469 26.49 -3.44 7.73
N GLU A 470 26.91 -4.22 8.73
CA GLU A 470 26.03 -5.18 9.41
C GLU A 470 24.82 -4.48 10.08
N PRO A 471 24.96 -3.35 10.79
CA PRO A 471 23.81 -2.64 11.36
C PRO A 471 22.79 -2.15 10.32
N GLU A 472 23.27 -1.67 9.16
CA GLU A 472 22.39 -1.30 8.05
C GLU A 472 21.71 -2.51 7.43
N TYR A 473 22.41 -3.64 7.32
CA TYR A 473 21.83 -4.90 6.84
C TYR A 473 20.72 -5.38 7.76
N ASP A 474 20.92 -5.38 9.07
CA ASP A 474 19.87 -5.72 10.04
C ASP A 474 18.66 -4.78 9.93
N LYS A 475 18.88 -3.47 9.77
CA LYS A 475 17.79 -2.50 9.55
C LYS A 475 17.08 -2.75 8.23
N CYS A 476 17.80 -3.09 7.16
CA CYS A 476 17.21 -3.45 5.88
C CYS A 476 16.35 -4.71 5.98
N ILE A 477 16.81 -5.73 6.73
CA ILE A 477 16.04 -6.96 6.93
C ILE A 477 14.73 -6.67 7.68
N LYS A 478 14.76 -5.81 8.70
CA LYS A 478 13.54 -5.34 9.38
C LYS A 478 12.61 -4.60 8.42
N MET A 479 13.16 -3.69 7.59
CA MET A 479 12.40 -3.01 6.54
C MET A 479 11.74 -4.00 5.59
N ARG A 480 12.49 -4.97 5.07
CA ARG A 480 11.98 -6.04 4.20
C ARG A 480 10.83 -6.81 4.83
N VAL A 481 10.95 -7.18 6.11
CA VAL A 481 9.91 -7.92 6.83
C VAL A 481 8.65 -7.06 6.97
N ALA A 482 8.80 -5.79 7.35
CA ALA A 482 7.68 -4.86 7.48
C ALA A 482 6.95 -4.66 6.14
N LEU A 483 7.68 -4.36 5.07
CA LEU A 483 7.09 -4.16 3.73
C LEU A 483 6.42 -5.45 3.21
N LYS A 484 7.01 -6.62 3.46
CA LYS A 484 6.41 -7.91 3.08
C LYS A 484 5.14 -8.21 3.87
N ALA A 485 5.09 -7.87 5.16
CA ALA A 485 3.89 -8.03 5.99
C ALA A 485 2.73 -7.13 5.51
N ALA A 486 3.06 -5.95 5.00
CA ALA A 486 2.14 -5.03 4.33
C ALA A 486 1.80 -5.42 2.87
N PHE A 487 2.34 -6.55 2.36
CA PHE A 487 2.20 -7.01 0.97
C PHE A 487 2.60 -6.01 -0.11
N LEU A 488 3.58 -5.18 0.19
CA LEU A 488 4.09 -4.26 -0.80
C LEU A 488 4.93 -5.01 -1.84
N SER A 489 4.72 -4.65 -3.10
CA SER A 489 5.45 -5.12 -4.26
C SER A 489 6.22 -3.96 -4.91
N PRO A 490 7.42 -4.19 -5.47
CA PRO A 490 8.18 -5.45 -5.48
C PRO A 490 8.71 -5.85 -4.09
N VAL A 491 9.08 -7.12 -3.95
CA VAL A 491 9.66 -7.62 -2.70
C VAL A 491 11.04 -7.00 -2.49
N LEU A 492 11.24 -6.32 -1.36
CA LEU A 492 12.55 -5.77 -1.01
C LEU A 492 13.54 -6.92 -0.72
N VAL A 493 14.75 -6.83 -1.25
CA VAL A 493 15.87 -7.73 -0.98
C VAL A 493 17.01 -6.88 -0.44
N CYS A 494 17.71 -7.38 0.57
CA CYS A 494 18.85 -6.69 1.16
C CYS A 494 20.13 -7.34 0.65
N TRP A 495 21.08 -6.52 0.21
CA TRP A 495 22.40 -6.98 -0.21
C TRP A 495 23.48 -6.16 0.50
N ARG A 496 24.43 -6.84 1.14
CA ARG A 496 25.48 -6.18 1.92
C ARG A 496 26.78 -6.13 1.15
N ALA A 497 27.23 -4.92 0.84
CA ALA A 497 28.55 -4.63 0.31
C ALA A 497 29.58 -4.46 1.44
N HIS A 498 30.83 -4.18 1.07
CA HIS A 498 31.88 -3.78 2.03
C HIS A 498 32.18 -2.28 2.00
N SER A 499 31.58 -1.52 1.07
CA SER A 499 31.73 -0.07 0.94
C SER A 499 30.68 0.53 0.00
N SER A 500 30.51 1.85 0.04
CA SER A 500 29.66 2.58 -0.93
C SER A 500 30.15 2.38 -2.36
N ARG A 501 31.48 2.36 -2.61
CA ARG A 501 32.03 2.08 -3.95
C ARG A 501 31.70 0.67 -4.45
N HIS A 502 31.63 -0.31 -3.56
CA HIS A 502 31.17 -1.65 -3.90
C HIS A 502 29.67 -1.65 -4.25
N CYS A 503 28.83 -0.90 -3.52
CA CYS A 503 27.42 -0.72 -3.89
C CYS A 503 27.27 -0.12 -5.29
N GLU A 504 28.01 0.93 -5.63
CA GLU A 504 27.96 1.55 -6.95
C GLU A 504 28.22 0.53 -8.07
N ARG A 505 29.29 -0.27 -7.92
CA ARG A 505 29.64 -1.33 -8.88
C ARG A 505 28.57 -2.42 -8.92
N ALA A 506 28.08 -2.87 -7.77
CA ALA A 506 27.05 -3.90 -7.68
C ALA A 506 25.75 -3.48 -8.37
N ILE A 507 25.39 -2.20 -8.31
CA ILE A 507 24.23 -1.66 -9.04
C ILE A 507 24.48 -1.64 -10.54
N ALA A 508 25.67 -1.20 -10.95
CA ALA A 508 26.06 -1.17 -12.36
C ALA A 508 26.06 -2.57 -12.99
N ASP A 509 26.55 -3.56 -12.25
CA ASP A 509 26.65 -4.96 -12.67
C ASP A 509 25.32 -5.73 -12.60
N GLY A 510 24.27 -5.15 -12.00
CA GLY A 510 22.97 -5.82 -11.86
C GLY A 510 22.83 -6.74 -10.64
N THR A 511 23.81 -6.73 -9.72
CA THR A 511 23.78 -7.52 -8.48
C THR A 511 22.89 -6.88 -7.41
N ALA A 512 22.89 -5.55 -7.35
CA ALA A 512 21.96 -4.74 -6.57
C ALA A 512 21.17 -3.82 -7.50
N ASP A 513 20.09 -3.21 -7.01
CA ASP A 513 19.22 -2.36 -7.84
C ASP A 513 19.28 -0.89 -7.43
N MET A 514 19.45 -0.63 -6.12
CA MET A 514 19.53 0.71 -5.58
C MET A 514 20.38 0.81 -4.31
N ALA A 515 20.91 1.99 -4.03
CA ALA A 515 21.55 2.35 -2.76
C ALA A 515 21.32 3.83 -2.45
N LEU A 516 21.42 4.20 -1.18
CA LEU A 516 21.49 5.61 -0.79
C LEU A 516 22.95 6.08 -0.85
N PHE A 517 23.19 7.23 -1.48
CA PHE A 517 24.50 7.85 -1.56
C PHE A 517 24.49 9.27 -1.01
N ASP A 518 25.57 9.65 -0.32
CA ASP A 518 25.88 11.04 -0.02
C ASP A 518 26.04 11.85 -1.32
N ALA A 519 25.85 13.17 -1.26
CA ALA A 519 25.88 14.04 -2.43
C ALA A 519 27.18 13.95 -3.24
N ALA A 520 28.33 13.72 -2.59
CA ALA A 520 29.59 13.57 -3.30
C ALA A 520 29.79 12.16 -3.89
N ASP A 521 29.32 11.12 -3.21
CA ASP A 521 29.30 9.76 -3.77
C ASP A 521 28.36 9.66 -4.98
N MET A 522 27.23 10.38 -4.95
CA MET A 522 26.32 10.49 -6.09
C MET A 522 27.05 10.95 -7.36
N LEU A 523 27.92 11.96 -7.25
CA LEU A 523 28.69 12.47 -8.39
C LEU A 523 29.63 11.42 -8.97
N HIS A 524 30.33 10.69 -8.10
CA HIS A 524 31.23 9.62 -8.52
C HIS A 524 30.46 8.46 -9.15
N ALA A 525 29.36 8.02 -8.53
CA ALA A 525 28.48 6.97 -9.00
C ALA A 525 27.90 7.28 -10.39
N ALA A 526 27.43 8.52 -10.58
CA ALA A 526 26.93 8.98 -11.88
C ALA A 526 28.05 9.04 -12.93
N TYR A 527 29.21 9.59 -12.58
CA TYR A 527 30.32 9.74 -13.53
C TYR A 527 30.93 8.40 -13.96
N LYS A 528 31.24 7.53 -13.00
CA LYS A 528 31.98 6.28 -13.25
C LYS A 528 31.08 5.15 -13.74
N TYR A 529 29.86 5.06 -13.21
CA TYR A 529 28.95 3.93 -13.45
C TYR A 529 27.64 4.32 -14.13
N ARG A 530 27.44 5.60 -14.49
CA ARG A 530 26.21 6.11 -15.13
C ARG A 530 24.94 5.83 -14.32
N LEU A 531 25.07 5.79 -12.99
CA LEU A 531 23.92 5.64 -12.11
C LEU A 531 23.09 6.92 -12.08
N VAL A 532 21.80 6.76 -11.86
CA VAL A 532 20.80 7.82 -11.99
C VAL A 532 20.09 8.02 -10.65
N PRO A 533 20.03 9.25 -10.12
CA PRO A 533 19.28 9.54 -8.91
C PRO A 533 17.78 9.57 -9.19
N PHE A 534 16.98 8.95 -8.33
CA PHE A 534 15.52 8.86 -8.53
C PHE A 534 14.69 9.31 -7.32
N MET A 535 15.26 9.32 -6.11
CA MET A 535 14.66 9.97 -4.94
C MET A 535 15.71 10.72 -4.13
N GLN A 536 15.28 11.72 -3.37
CA GLN A 536 16.14 12.53 -2.51
C GLN A 536 15.55 12.67 -1.11
N GLU A 537 16.39 12.65 -0.08
CA GLU A 537 16.00 12.98 1.29
C GLU A 537 15.55 14.44 1.43
N VAL A 538 14.51 14.64 2.22
CA VAL A 538 14.03 15.96 2.65
C VAL A 538 14.16 16.04 4.16
N TYR A 539 14.70 17.15 4.65
CA TYR A 539 14.97 17.35 6.08
C TYR A 539 13.87 18.18 6.75
N SER A 540 13.98 18.33 8.07
CA SER A 540 13.02 19.06 8.91
C SER A 540 12.80 20.53 8.52
N SER A 541 13.74 21.15 7.80
CA SER A 541 13.57 22.49 7.20
C SER A 541 12.55 22.53 6.05
N GLY A 542 12.13 21.37 5.52
CA GLY A 542 11.34 21.24 4.30
C GLY A 542 12.18 21.25 3.02
N ASP A 543 13.47 21.56 3.13
CA ASP A 543 14.43 21.59 2.04
C ASP A 543 15.02 20.20 1.77
N SER A 544 15.38 19.95 0.51
CA SER A 544 16.14 18.76 0.09
C SER A 544 17.66 19.01 0.07
N TRP A 545 18.12 19.93 0.91
CA TRP A 545 19.51 20.35 1.06
C TRP A 545 19.75 20.81 2.51
N TYR A 546 21.00 20.80 2.94
CA TYR A 546 21.43 21.23 4.27
C TYR A 546 22.73 22.02 4.19
N TYR A 547 23.09 22.76 5.24
CA TYR A 547 24.38 23.47 5.32
C TYR A 547 25.48 22.60 5.91
N ALA A 548 26.66 22.61 5.29
CA ALA A 548 27.90 22.10 5.87
C ALA A 548 28.49 23.14 6.83
N VAL A 549 28.88 22.71 8.02
CA VAL A 549 29.41 23.59 9.08
C VAL A 549 30.64 22.96 9.73
N ALA A 550 31.49 23.82 10.28
CA ALA A 550 32.56 23.43 11.20
C ALA A 550 32.10 23.73 12.62
N VAL A 551 32.15 22.74 13.49
CA VAL A 551 31.71 22.82 14.88
C VAL A 551 32.94 22.70 15.77
N GLY A 552 33.04 23.57 16.78
CA GLY A 552 34.03 23.48 17.84
C GLY A 552 33.38 23.59 19.21
N LYS A 553 34.19 23.37 20.25
CA LYS A 553 33.75 23.51 21.64
C LYS A 553 33.76 24.98 22.04
N GLU A 554 32.73 25.44 22.75
CA GLU A 554 32.68 26.81 23.27
C GLU A 554 33.86 27.11 24.21
N GLN A 555 34.29 26.12 25.00
CA GLN A 555 35.40 26.21 25.94
C GLN A 555 36.79 26.39 25.28
N ASP A 556 36.90 26.24 23.95
CA ASP A 556 38.13 26.45 23.18
C ASP A 556 37.94 27.62 22.20
N PRO A 557 38.14 28.87 22.67
CA PRO A 557 37.98 30.07 21.84
C PRO A 557 39.16 30.30 20.87
N ASP A 558 40.32 29.69 21.12
CA ASP A 558 41.54 29.90 20.34
C ASP A 558 41.55 29.11 19.02
N THR A 559 40.69 28.10 18.90
CA THR A 559 40.49 27.37 17.65
C THR A 559 39.47 28.11 16.78
N ASP A 560 39.84 28.42 15.54
CA ASP A 560 38.91 28.91 14.52
C ASP A 560 39.23 28.30 13.15
N LEU A 561 38.40 28.59 12.15
CA LEU A 561 38.53 28.00 10.81
C LEU A 561 39.82 28.43 10.08
N THR A 562 40.46 29.53 10.49
CA THR A 562 41.70 30.05 9.91
C THR A 562 42.95 29.48 10.57
N TYR A 563 42.87 29.05 11.84
CA TYR A 563 43.98 28.48 12.62
C TYR A 563 43.83 26.99 12.91
N LEU A 564 43.56 26.18 11.88
CA LEU A 564 43.43 24.72 12.02
C LEU A 564 44.73 23.93 11.85
N ARG A 565 45.86 24.59 11.57
CA ARG A 565 47.14 23.92 11.36
C ARG A 565 47.60 23.22 12.63
N GLY A 566 47.85 21.92 12.55
CA GLY A 566 48.28 21.11 13.70
C GLY A 566 47.18 20.84 14.74
N LYS A 567 45.92 21.22 14.47
CA LYS A 567 44.77 20.86 15.31
C LYS A 567 44.28 19.44 14.99
N ASN A 568 43.47 18.90 15.89
CA ASN A 568 42.85 17.59 15.76
C ASN A 568 41.46 17.71 15.10
N THR A 569 41.19 16.93 14.06
CA THR A 569 39.92 17.08 13.28
C THR A 569 39.10 15.81 13.18
N CYS A 570 37.78 15.96 13.18
CA CYS A 570 36.81 14.89 13.05
C CYS A 570 35.98 15.10 11.77
N HIS A 571 35.95 14.09 10.92
CA HIS A 571 35.30 14.12 9.62
C HIS A 571 34.26 13.01 9.51
N THR A 572 33.19 13.23 8.77
CA THR A 572 32.16 12.21 8.55
C THR A 572 32.69 11.00 7.77
N GLY A 573 33.63 11.22 6.87
CA GLY A 573 34.28 10.20 6.04
C GLY A 573 34.93 10.79 4.80
N ILE A 574 36.00 10.17 4.30
CA ILE A 574 36.68 10.58 3.07
C ILE A 574 35.69 10.63 1.92
N GLY A 575 35.70 11.73 1.16
CA GLY A 575 34.85 11.90 -0.01
C GLY A 575 33.39 12.27 0.30
N MET A 576 32.96 12.41 1.56
CA MET A 576 31.62 12.93 1.89
C MET A 576 31.56 14.45 1.70
N ALA A 577 30.41 14.97 1.27
CA ALA A 577 30.26 16.37 0.90
C ALA A 577 30.54 17.33 2.07
N ALA A 578 29.78 17.23 3.17
CA ALA A 578 29.90 18.18 4.28
C ALA A 578 31.12 17.96 5.17
N GLY A 579 31.51 16.70 5.41
CA GLY A 579 32.61 16.38 6.32
C GLY A 579 34.00 16.40 5.68
N TRP A 580 34.11 16.38 4.35
CA TRP A 580 35.39 16.28 3.66
C TRP A 580 35.55 17.27 2.50
N ILE A 581 34.65 17.22 1.52
CA ILE A 581 34.78 18.01 0.28
C ILE A 581 34.71 19.51 0.53
N TYR A 582 33.65 20.00 1.18
CA TYR A 582 33.48 21.44 1.44
C TYR A 582 34.57 22.03 2.35
N PRO A 583 34.91 21.42 3.51
CA PRO A 583 35.95 21.93 4.39
C PRO A 583 37.32 22.02 3.72
N LEU A 584 37.76 20.95 3.05
CA LEU A 584 39.07 20.97 2.39
C LEU A 584 39.08 21.92 1.19
N ALA A 585 38.00 21.98 0.41
CA ALA A 585 37.92 22.90 -0.73
C ALA A 585 38.01 24.34 -0.27
N TYR A 586 37.38 24.67 0.86
CA TYR A 586 37.49 25.98 1.49
C TYR A 586 38.93 26.28 1.92
N LEU A 587 39.57 25.36 2.65
CA LEU A 587 40.94 25.56 3.16
C LEU A 587 41.98 25.66 2.03
N MET A 588 41.84 24.86 0.97
CA MET A 588 42.73 24.90 -0.19
C MET A 588 42.51 26.14 -1.06
N SER A 589 41.24 26.53 -1.30
CA SER A 589 40.93 27.70 -2.13
C SER A 589 41.40 29.02 -1.52
N ASN A 590 41.43 29.10 -0.18
CA ASN A 590 41.93 30.26 0.54
C ASN A 590 43.45 30.20 0.82
N GLY A 591 44.15 29.15 0.37
CA GLY A 591 45.60 29.02 0.52
C GLY A 591 46.09 28.61 1.91
N TRP A 592 45.20 28.17 2.80
CA TRP A 592 45.56 27.70 4.15
C TRP A 592 46.23 26.31 4.09
N ILE A 593 45.75 25.44 3.20
CA ILE A 593 46.33 24.12 2.93
C ILE A 593 47.04 24.15 1.58
N ARG A 594 48.27 23.62 1.53
CA ARG A 594 49.02 23.46 0.28
C ARG A 594 48.36 22.38 -0.58
N PRO A 595 48.00 22.66 -1.85
CA PRO A 595 47.48 21.65 -2.74
C PRO A 595 48.57 20.68 -3.21
N TYR A 596 48.23 19.39 -3.25
CA TYR A 596 49.05 18.31 -3.80
C TYR A 596 48.31 17.68 -4.98
N GLY A 597 48.12 18.45 -6.05
CA GLY A 597 47.25 18.05 -7.15
C GLY A 597 45.79 17.94 -6.69
N CYS A 598 45.14 16.84 -7.05
CA CYS A 598 43.77 16.50 -6.63
C CYS A 598 43.75 15.45 -5.50
N ASP A 599 44.85 15.32 -4.74
CA ASP A 599 44.93 14.47 -3.56
C ASP A 599 44.70 15.27 -2.28
N GLY A 600 43.42 15.45 -1.94
CA GLY A 600 43.02 16.11 -0.71
C GLY A 600 43.38 15.32 0.56
N ALA A 601 43.56 14.00 0.48
CA ALA A 601 43.94 13.18 1.63
C ALA A 601 45.38 13.46 2.05
N HIS A 602 46.30 13.52 1.07
CA HIS A 602 47.67 13.92 1.32
C HIS A 602 47.77 15.35 1.86
N ALA A 603 47.02 16.28 1.25
CA ALA A 603 46.99 17.67 1.69
C ALA A 603 46.51 17.83 3.14
N ALA A 604 45.45 17.11 3.51
CA ALA A 604 44.93 17.07 4.88
C ALA A 604 45.93 16.44 5.86
N ALA A 605 46.55 15.32 5.49
CA ALA A 605 47.51 14.60 6.33
C ALA A 605 48.76 15.42 6.66
N GLN A 606 49.19 16.32 5.77
CA GLN A 606 50.33 17.23 6.01
C GLN A 606 49.97 18.45 6.88
N TYR A 607 48.68 18.80 6.97
CA TYR A 607 48.23 20.02 7.63
C TYR A 607 47.68 19.77 9.05
N PHE A 608 46.90 18.71 9.25
CA PHE A 608 46.34 18.34 10.55
C PHE A 608 47.29 17.43 11.33
N SER A 609 47.22 17.49 12.67
CA SER A 609 48.08 16.65 13.52
C SER A 609 47.57 15.21 13.59
N LYS A 610 46.34 15.05 14.07
CA LYS A 610 45.63 13.77 14.15
C LYS A 610 44.18 13.99 13.71
N SER A 611 43.61 13.04 13.00
CA SER A 611 42.20 13.10 12.64
C SER A 611 41.49 11.77 12.87
N CYS A 612 40.17 11.82 12.81
CA CYS A 612 39.38 10.66 12.37
C CYS A 612 38.69 11.01 11.05
N ALA A 613 39.16 10.40 9.97
CA ALA A 613 38.60 10.48 8.64
C ALA A 613 38.34 9.07 8.10
N PRO A 614 37.18 8.48 8.43
CA PRO A 614 36.79 7.15 7.99
C PRO A 614 36.97 6.95 6.48
N GLY A 615 37.68 5.90 6.08
CA GLY A 615 38.04 5.60 4.69
C GLY A 615 39.48 5.96 4.31
N ALA A 616 40.25 6.64 5.16
CA ALA A 616 41.62 7.07 4.83
C ALA A 616 42.63 5.92 4.68
N LEU A 617 42.32 4.72 5.17
CA LEU A 617 43.15 3.51 4.98
C LEU A 617 42.71 2.69 3.75
N SER A 618 41.65 3.09 3.04
CA SER A 618 41.11 2.35 1.91
C SER A 618 41.61 2.93 0.59
N SER A 619 42.17 2.06 -0.25
CA SER A 619 42.53 2.40 -1.64
C SER A 619 41.33 2.65 -2.56
N GLU A 620 40.10 2.44 -2.07
CA GLU A 620 38.87 2.80 -2.80
C GLU A 620 38.55 4.30 -2.71
N TYR A 621 39.15 5.01 -1.74
CA TYR A 621 38.87 6.42 -1.45
C TYR A 621 40.11 7.32 -1.47
N VAL A 622 41.29 6.73 -1.36
CA VAL A 622 42.58 7.41 -1.41
C VAL A 622 43.37 6.88 -2.61
N ASP A 623 44.09 7.77 -3.30
CA ASP A 623 44.83 7.40 -4.51
C ASP A 623 45.90 6.34 -4.21
N SER A 624 45.88 5.25 -4.98
CA SER A 624 46.72 4.06 -4.85
C SER A 624 48.24 4.32 -4.87
N GLY A 625 48.68 5.49 -5.36
CA GLY A 625 50.07 5.92 -5.37
C GLY A 625 50.55 6.59 -4.08
N THR A 626 49.68 6.77 -3.08
CA THR A 626 49.98 7.48 -1.83
C THR A 626 50.06 6.53 -0.65
N VAL A 627 50.99 6.81 0.28
CA VAL A 627 51.17 6.03 1.50
C VAL A 627 49.93 6.21 2.38
N PRO A 628 49.34 5.14 2.97
CA PRO A 628 48.24 5.27 3.91
C PRO A 628 48.55 6.33 4.97
N HIS A 629 47.65 7.30 5.11
CA HIS A 629 47.82 8.41 6.03
C HIS A 629 47.30 8.03 7.40
N ASP A 630 48.08 7.25 8.16
CA ASP A 630 47.69 6.74 9.49
C ASP A 630 47.26 7.85 10.45
N ASN A 631 47.84 9.05 10.33
CA ASN A 631 47.48 10.19 11.15
C ASN A 631 46.02 10.63 10.98
N LEU A 632 45.43 10.41 9.80
CA LEU A 632 44.02 10.68 9.56
C LEU A 632 43.07 9.68 10.24
N CYS A 633 43.60 8.60 10.82
CA CYS A 633 42.85 7.58 11.53
C CYS A 633 43.26 7.44 13.00
N HIS A 634 44.12 8.34 13.51
CA HIS A 634 44.62 8.26 14.88
C HIS A 634 43.53 8.46 15.93
N LEU A 635 42.52 9.28 15.65
CA LEU A 635 41.42 9.56 16.57
C LEU A 635 40.26 8.59 16.44
N CYS A 636 40.21 7.76 15.39
CA CYS A 636 39.09 6.83 15.19
C CYS A 636 39.02 5.77 16.29
N HIS A 637 37.80 5.38 16.65
CA HIS A 637 37.55 4.54 17.82
C HIS A 637 37.51 3.05 17.49
N GLY A 638 37.11 2.69 16.26
CA GLY A 638 36.97 1.31 15.81
C GLY A 638 38.22 0.46 16.07
N ALA A 639 38.01 -0.81 16.43
CA ALA A 639 39.09 -1.76 16.70
C ALA A 639 39.36 -2.69 15.50
N SER A 640 40.62 -3.11 15.32
CA SER A 640 41.03 -4.07 14.28
C SER A 640 40.53 -3.65 12.89
N PHE A 641 39.86 -4.54 12.16
CA PHE A 641 39.34 -4.29 10.82
C PHE A 641 38.26 -3.21 10.74
N ARG A 642 37.65 -2.80 11.87
CA ARG A 642 36.63 -1.74 11.95
C ARG A 642 37.24 -0.34 12.05
N ARG A 643 38.52 -0.25 12.45
CA ARG A 643 39.24 1.01 12.63
C ARG A 643 39.23 1.80 11.33
N CYS A 644 38.72 3.03 11.39
CA CYS A 644 38.70 3.97 10.28
C CYS A 644 37.96 3.44 9.04
N ARG A 645 37.01 2.52 9.20
CA ARG A 645 36.12 2.10 8.11
C ARG A 645 35.09 3.16 7.79
N ARG A 646 34.83 3.35 6.50
CA ARG A 646 33.83 4.32 6.01
C ARG A 646 32.43 3.70 5.99
N ASP A 647 31.99 3.17 7.12
CA ASP A 647 30.68 2.57 7.32
C ASP A 647 30.31 2.60 8.82
N ALA A 648 29.08 2.20 9.17
CA ALA A 648 28.58 2.23 10.56
C ALA A 648 29.26 1.23 11.53
N SER A 649 30.30 0.51 11.10
CA SER A 649 31.14 -0.30 12.01
C SER A 649 32.19 0.53 12.75
N GLU A 650 32.47 1.76 12.29
CA GLU A 650 33.28 2.76 12.98
C GLU A 650 32.38 3.74 13.74
N ASP A 651 32.54 3.81 15.07
CA ASP A 651 31.71 4.65 15.96
C ASP A 651 31.77 6.14 15.61
N TYR A 652 32.88 6.60 15.01
CA TYR A 652 33.08 8.00 14.62
C TYR A 652 32.72 8.29 13.16
N PHE A 653 32.08 7.35 12.46
CA PHE A 653 31.58 7.54 11.10
C PHE A 653 30.27 8.35 11.05
N GLY A 654 30.10 9.11 9.96
CA GLY A 654 28.89 9.90 9.72
C GLY A 654 28.83 11.20 10.53
N HIS A 655 27.69 11.89 10.46
CA HIS A 655 27.53 13.20 11.10
C HIS A 655 27.55 13.12 12.63
N VAL A 656 26.81 12.17 13.21
CA VAL A 656 26.78 11.97 14.66
C VAL A 656 28.13 11.47 15.16
N GLY A 657 28.76 10.53 14.47
CA GLY A 657 30.07 9.99 14.83
C GLY A 657 31.18 11.06 14.81
N ALA A 658 31.15 11.99 13.85
CA ALA A 658 32.12 13.09 13.82
C ALA A 658 31.98 14.05 15.02
N ILE A 659 30.76 14.33 15.49
CA ILE A 659 30.57 15.11 16.74
C ILE A 659 31.04 14.29 17.95
N ARG A 660 30.72 13.00 18.00
CA ARG A 660 31.19 12.09 19.05
C ARG A 660 32.72 12.07 19.14
N CYS A 661 33.41 12.01 18.00
CA CYS A 661 34.87 12.14 17.90
C CYS A 661 35.41 13.43 18.52
N MET A 662 34.73 14.55 18.31
CA MET A 662 35.14 15.82 18.89
C MET A 662 34.88 15.85 20.41
N VAL A 663 33.74 15.34 20.86
CA VAL A 663 33.35 15.34 22.28
C VAL A 663 34.25 14.42 23.11
N GLU A 664 34.38 13.14 22.75
CA GLU A 664 35.11 12.15 23.55
C GLU A 664 36.43 11.66 22.92
N GLY A 665 36.60 11.81 21.60
CA GLY A 665 37.78 11.34 20.85
C GLY A 665 38.97 12.32 20.82
N GLY A 666 38.87 13.48 21.48
CA GLY A 666 39.96 14.46 21.55
C GLY A 666 40.15 15.31 20.29
N GLY A 667 39.12 15.40 19.44
CA GLY A 667 39.08 16.36 18.33
C GLY A 667 38.79 17.80 18.80
N ASP A 668 39.38 18.77 18.12
CA ASP A 668 39.15 20.21 18.35
C ASP A 668 37.98 20.71 17.49
N VAL A 669 37.84 20.16 16.27
CA VAL A 669 36.81 20.53 15.30
C VAL A 669 36.14 19.30 14.68
N ALA A 670 34.81 19.37 14.52
CA ALA A 670 34.03 18.43 13.72
C ALA A 670 33.41 19.11 12.50
N PHE A 671 33.58 18.50 11.31
CA PHE A 671 32.93 18.96 10.09
C PHE A 671 31.69 18.12 9.80
N VAL A 672 30.51 18.75 9.87
CA VAL A 672 29.22 18.05 9.83
C VAL A 672 28.14 18.89 9.16
N ARG A 673 26.92 18.35 9.07
CA ARG A 673 25.72 19.13 8.74
C ARG A 673 25.29 19.99 9.93
N HIS A 674 24.65 21.11 9.64
CA HIS A 674 24.18 22.06 10.66
C HIS A 674 23.18 21.49 11.68
N THR A 675 22.46 20.41 11.36
CA THR A 675 21.49 19.81 12.30
C THR A 675 22.14 18.89 13.33
N ALA A 676 23.33 18.33 13.04
CA ALA A 676 23.96 17.31 13.86
C ALA A 676 24.23 17.75 15.32
N PRO A 677 24.71 18.99 15.61
CA PRO A 677 24.85 19.48 16.98
C PRO A 677 23.55 19.40 17.78
N ALA A 678 22.44 19.78 17.15
CA ALA A 678 21.12 19.77 17.78
C ALA A 678 20.52 18.35 17.87
N GLU A 679 21.04 17.36 17.14
CA GLU A 679 20.60 15.97 17.22
C GLU A 679 21.23 15.24 18.42
N VAL A 680 22.43 15.64 18.82
CA VAL A 680 23.20 14.97 19.88
C VAL A 680 23.09 15.67 21.23
N ALA A 681 22.86 16.99 21.25
CA ALA A 681 22.81 17.78 22.48
C ALA A 681 21.39 17.97 23.03
N GLY A 682 21.28 18.54 24.22
CA GLY A 682 20.00 18.93 24.84
C GLY A 682 19.14 17.75 25.27
N GLY A 683 19.78 16.64 25.68
CA GLY A 683 19.10 15.44 26.19
C GLY A 683 18.38 14.58 25.14
N ARG A 684 18.55 14.88 23.85
CA ARG A 684 17.97 14.10 22.74
C ARG A 684 18.63 12.73 22.58
N ARG A 685 19.93 12.64 22.90
CA ARG A 685 20.64 11.36 23.03
C ARG A 685 20.92 11.07 24.50
N ARG A 686 20.69 9.80 24.88
CA ARG A 686 20.87 9.31 26.27
C ARG A 686 22.17 8.54 26.48
N GLU A 687 22.97 8.42 25.44
CA GLU A 687 24.27 7.77 25.48
C GLU A 687 25.23 8.55 26.38
N TRP A 688 26.12 7.85 27.09
CA TRP A 688 27.04 8.45 28.08
C TRP A 688 27.80 9.67 27.55
N TRP A 689 28.30 9.58 26.32
CA TRP A 689 29.13 10.61 25.69
C TRP A 689 28.36 11.91 25.36
N ALA A 690 27.04 11.83 25.18
CA ALA A 690 26.19 12.95 24.76
C ALA A 690 25.22 13.42 25.86
N ARG A 691 25.08 12.65 26.96
CA ARG A 691 24.05 12.83 27.98
C ARG A 691 24.06 14.23 28.59
N ASP A 692 25.24 14.76 28.87
CA ASP A 692 25.43 16.05 29.54
C ASP A 692 25.83 17.16 28.56
N LEU A 693 25.78 16.90 27.24
CA LEU A 693 26.15 17.87 26.21
C LEU A 693 25.00 18.86 25.97
N LEU A 694 25.26 20.14 26.18
CA LEU A 694 24.34 21.23 25.86
C LEU A 694 24.61 21.77 24.46
N VAL A 695 23.59 22.37 23.84
CA VAL A 695 23.74 22.99 22.52
C VAL A 695 24.68 24.19 22.61
N ASP A 696 24.67 24.90 23.73
CA ASP A 696 25.51 26.08 23.96
C ASP A 696 27.00 25.72 24.14
N ASP A 697 27.31 24.48 24.57
CA ASP A 697 28.70 23.98 24.65
C ASP A 697 29.36 23.87 23.26
N LEU A 698 28.58 24.02 22.19
CA LEU A 698 28.99 23.91 20.80
C LEU A 698 28.84 25.26 20.08
N GLN A 699 29.81 25.59 19.25
CA GLN A 699 29.79 26.80 18.43
C GLN A 699 30.18 26.48 16.99
N LEU A 700 29.69 27.30 16.06
CA LEU A 700 30.05 27.23 14.66
C LEU A 700 31.27 28.11 14.39
N MET A 701 32.18 27.62 13.56
CA MET A 701 33.32 28.39 13.08
C MET A 701 33.03 28.90 11.68
N CYS A 702 33.11 30.22 11.51
CA CYS A 702 32.64 30.90 10.32
C CYS A 702 33.77 31.16 9.32
N PRO A 703 33.46 31.26 8.02
CA PRO A 703 34.45 31.60 6.98
C PRO A 703 35.17 32.94 7.20
N ASP A 704 34.53 33.90 7.84
CA ASP A 704 35.11 35.21 8.14
C ASP A 704 36.08 35.21 9.35
N GLY A 705 36.34 34.04 9.94
CA GLY A 705 37.17 33.89 11.13
C GLY A 705 36.41 34.14 12.44
N THR A 706 35.12 34.49 12.38
CA THR A 706 34.30 34.65 13.58
C THR A 706 33.71 33.31 14.05
N ARG A 707 33.07 33.34 15.22
CA ARG A 707 32.33 32.21 15.78
C ARG A 707 30.88 32.61 15.98
N ALA A 708 29.98 31.67 15.74
CA ALA A 708 28.54 31.91 15.80
C ALA A 708 27.86 30.80 16.60
N LYS A 709 26.62 31.07 17.04
CA LYS A 709 25.82 30.04 17.73
C LYS A 709 25.31 29.01 16.73
N VAL A 710 25.02 27.79 17.20
CA VAL A 710 24.55 26.68 16.36
C VAL A 710 23.36 27.04 15.47
N HIS A 711 22.42 27.86 15.95
CA HIS A 711 21.22 28.25 15.18
C HIS A 711 21.49 29.31 14.09
N GLU A 712 22.66 29.96 14.09
CA GLU A 712 23.06 30.99 13.12
C GLU A 712 23.73 30.40 11.88
N TYR A 713 23.60 29.08 11.67
CA TYR A 713 24.19 28.32 10.55
C TYR A 713 23.89 28.91 9.17
N LYS A 714 22.78 29.65 8.99
CA LYS A 714 22.46 30.29 7.69
C LYS A 714 23.49 31.36 7.31
N HIS A 715 24.06 32.05 8.30
CA HIS A 715 25.12 33.03 8.10
C HIS A 715 26.50 32.39 8.21
N CYS A 716 26.65 31.42 9.13
CA CYS A 716 27.91 30.74 9.42
C CYS A 716 27.93 29.31 8.86
N ASN A 717 28.32 29.14 7.59
CA ASN A 717 28.43 27.83 6.93
C ASN A 717 29.50 27.81 5.84
N LEU A 718 29.92 26.60 5.46
CA LEU A 718 30.90 26.34 4.40
C LEU A 718 30.25 26.19 3.01
N GLY A 719 28.93 25.96 2.97
CA GLY A 719 28.17 25.83 1.73
C GLY A 719 26.91 24.98 1.88
N LYS A 720 26.11 24.98 0.81
CA LYS A 720 24.89 24.17 0.70
C LYS A 720 25.19 22.81 0.08
N VAL A 721 24.77 21.76 0.77
CA VAL A 721 24.94 20.38 0.36
C VAL A 721 23.57 19.79 0.01
N PRO A 722 23.39 19.22 -1.18
CA PRO A 722 22.19 18.46 -1.49
C PRO A 722 21.99 17.31 -0.51
N GLY A 723 20.74 16.97 -0.19
CA GLY A 723 20.44 15.78 0.60
C GLY A 723 20.84 14.50 -0.12
N SER A 724 21.08 13.45 0.65
CA SER A 724 21.40 12.12 0.14
C SER A 724 20.35 11.63 -0.85
N VAL A 725 20.78 10.86 -1.84
CA VAL A 725 19.93 10.41 -2.95
C VAL A 725 19.92 8.90 -3.09
N LEU A 726 18.75 8.34 -3.39
CA LEU A 726 18.65 6.97 -3.87
C LEU A 726 19.01 6.97 -5.36
N MET A 727 19.94 6.09 -5.74
CA MET A 727 20.37 5.92 -7.12
C MET A 727 20.20 4.49 -7.58
N GLY A 728 19.95 4.30 -8.88
CA GLY A 728 19.86 3.00 -9.54
C GLY A 728 20.32 3.07 -10.99
N ARG A 729 20.10 2.00 -11.76
CA ARG A 729 20.35 1.98 -13.20
C ARG A 729 19.35 2.87 -13.96
N ALA A 730 19.73 3.35 -15.13
CA ALA A 730 18.92 4.20 -15.99
C ALA A 730 17.74 3.42 -16.65
N ASN A 731 16.74 3.05 -15.85
CA ASN A 731 15.52 2.38 -16.29
C ASN A 731 14.30 3.03 -15.63
N HIS A 732 13.61 3.92 -16.35
CA HIS A 732 12.55 4.74 -15.79
C HIS A 732 11.43 3.92 -15.12
N THR A 733 10.96 2.86 -15.78
CA THR A 733 9.89 2.00 -15.26
C THR A 733 10.27 1.33 -13.94
N GLU A 734 11.50 0.83 -13.86
CA GLU A 734 12.03 0.17 -12.66
C GLU A 734 12.22 1.18 -11.51
N LEU A 735 12.81 2.34 -11.82
CA LEU A 735 13.01 3.42 -10.84
C LEU A 735 11.69 4.02 -10.33
N ASP A 736 10.67 4.14 -11.19
CA ASP A 736 9.33 4.60 -10.80
C ASP A 736 8.67 3.57 -9.88
N THR A 737 8.83 2.27 -10.19
CA THR A 737 8.34 1.18 -9.34
C THR A 737 9.01 1.21 -7.96
N PHE A 738 10.32 1.43 -7.89
CA PHE A 738 11.04 1.57 -6.62
C PHE A 738 10.66 2.85 -5.86
N SER A 739 10.40 3.94 -6.59
CA SER A 739 9.91 5.19 -6.00
C SER A 739 8.57 4.97 -5.30
N ASN A 740 7.64 4.31 -5.99
CA ASN A 740 6.33 4.00 -5.44
C ASN A 740 6.48 3.12 -4.20
N LEU A 741 7.26 2.03 -4.26
CA LEU A 741 7.53 1.17 -3.10
C LEU A 741 7.99 1.97 -1.87
N MET A 742 8.93 2.92 -2.06
CA MET A 742 9.43 3.77 -0.98
C MET A 742 8.38 4.77 -0.48
N LEU A 743 7.49 5.29 -1.34
CA LEU A 743 6.38 6.15 -0.90
C LEU A 743 5.36 5.38 -0.05
N TYR A 744 5.00 4.16 -0.44
CA TYR A 744 4.18 3.27 0.38
C TYR A 744 4.84 2.95 1.71
N ALA A 745 6.15 2.68 1.70
CA ALA A 745 6.93 2.46 2.90
C ALA A 745 6.87 3.69 3.84
N LEU A 746 6.95 4.90 3.30
CA LEU A 746 6.88 6.15 4.08
C LEU A 746 5.50 6.38 4.69
N GLN A 747 4.43 6.07 3.96
CA GLN A 747 3.07 6.22 4.48
C GLN A 747 2.82 5.34 5.71
N LEU A 748 3.40 4.13 5.72
CA LEU A 748 3.23 3.17 6.80
C LEU A 748 4.27 3.31 7.93
N TYR A 749 5.52 3.63 7.58
CA TYR A 749 6.69 3.52 8.46
C TYR A 749 7.57 4.78 8.48
N GLY A 750 7.10 5.90 7.91
CA GLY A 750 7.82 7.18 7.92
C GLY A 750 7.75 7.90 9.27
N ALA A 751 6.72 7.63 10.08
CA ALA A 751 6.63 8.16 11.44
C ALA A 751 7.74 7.58 12.33
N THR A 752 8.42 8.44 13.08
CA THR A 752 9.47 8.02 14.02
C THR A 752 8.84 7.51 15.30
N VAL A 753 8.80 6.18 15.47
CA VAL A 753 8.30 5.53 16.68
C VAL A 753 9.45 4.83 17.39
N ASN A 754 9.64 5.14 18.67
CA ASN A 754 10.64 4.50 19.53
C ASN A 754 10.07 3.24 20.19
N ASP A 755 9.52 2.33 19.39
CA ASP A 755 9.02 1.03 19.85
C ASP A 755 9.79 -0.12 19.18
N ASP A 756 10.26 -1.07 19.98
CA ASP A 756 11.07 -2.21 19.54
C ASP A 756 10.28 -3.18 18.64
N PHE A 757 8.94 -3.16 18.71
CA PHE A 757 8.05 -3.97 17.88
C PHE A 757 7.64 -3.29 16.57
N SER A 758 7.95 -2.00 16.41
CA SER A 758 7.62 -1.21 15.23
C SER A 758 8.86 -0.97 14.36
N PHE A 759 8.67 -0.93 13.04
CA PHE A 759 9.72 -0.50 12.12
C PHE A 759 9.53 0.99 11.78
N SER A 760 10.60 1.76 11.87
CA SER A 760 10.65 3.18 11.50
C SER A 760 11.79 3.43 10.51
N MET A 761 11.50 4.09 9.39
CA MET A 761 12.50 4.34 8.32
C MET A 761 13.59 5.32 8.77
N PHE A 762 13.20 6.44 9.38
CA PHE A 762 14.09 7.53 9.79
C PHE A 762 14.50 7.47 11.27
N TYR A 763 14.61 6.27 11.81
CA TYR A 763 15.11 6.06 13.16
C TYR A 763 16.16 4.96 13.18
N SER A 764 17.24 5.20 13.91
CA SER A 764 18.34 4.27 14.11
C SER A 764 18.50 4.00 15.60
N LYS A 765 18.54 2.72 15.98
CA LYS A 765 18.64 2.33 17.39
C LYS A 765 20.06 2.63 17.90
N PRO A 766 20.22 3.33 19.04
CA PRO A 766 21.53 3.54 19.65
C PRO A 766 22.28 2.21 19.86
N PRO A 767 23.61 2.19 19.71
CA PRO A 767 24.52 3.34 19.54
C PRO A 767 24.65 3.87 18.11
N TYR A 768 23.89 3.31 17.15
CA TYR A 768 23.98 3.71 15.75
C TYR A 768 23.17 4.98 15.45
N ALA A 769 23.52 5.63 14.35
CA ALA A 769 22.84 6.79 13.81
C ALA A 769 22.83 6.73 12.27
N ASP A 770 21.83 7.35 11.65
CA ASP A 770 21.74 7.51 10.19
C ASP A 770 21.90 6.18 9.39
N LEU A 771 21.36 5.08 9.91
CA LEU A 771 21.43 3.77 9.23
C LEU A 771 20.51 3.75 8.00
N ILE A 772 21.07 3.49 6.81
CA ILE A 772 20.40 3.55 5.50
C ILE A 772 19.95 4.96 5.14
N PHE A 773 19.04 5.54 5.93
CA PHE A 773 18.52 6.90 5.80
C PHE A 773 18.93 7.71 7.02
N SER A 774 19.00 9.02 6.83
CA SER A 774 19.29 9.90 7.95
C SER A 774 18.15 9.96 8.97
N ASP A 775 18.50 10.00 10.25
CA ASP A 775 17.54 10.18 11.34
C ASP A 775 16.93 11.60 11.36
N ALA A 776 17.54 12.56 10.67
CA ALA A 776 16.99 13.91 10.49
C ALA A 776 16.11 14.06 9.24
N ALA A 777 16.05 13.04 8.38
CA ALA A 777 15.16 13.04 7.23
C ALA A 777 13.71 12.86 7.69
N VAL A 778 12.79 13.56 7.04
CA VAL A 778 11.35 13.48 7.34
C VAL A 778 10.57 12.78 6.24
N ARG A 779 11.10 12.73 5.02
CA ARG A 779 10.51 12.03 3.87
C ARG A 779 11.53 11.84 2.75
N LEU A 780 11.21 10.97 1.80
CA LEU A 780 11.88 10.91 0.50
C LEU A 780 11.00 11.59 -0.54
N LYS A 781 11.64 12.35 -1.43
CA LYS A 781 10.98 13.04 -2.54
C LYS A 781 11.37 12.36 -3.86
N PRO A 782 10.42 11.83 -4.63
CA PRO A 782 10.70 11.31 -5.96
C PRO A 782 11.12 12.43 -6.90
N LEU A 783 12.09 12.13 -7.77
CA LEU A 783 12.61 13.05 -8.76
C LEU A 783 11.89 12.80 -10.10
N PRO A 784 11.31 13.86 -10.72
CA PRO A 784 10.72 13.72 -12.04
C PRO A 784 11.80 13.36 -13.06
N HIS A 785 11.43 12.67 -14.14
CA HIS A 785 12.38 12.12 -15.13
C HIS A 785 13.37 13.18 -15.66
N ASN A 786 12.91 14.39 -15.91
CA ASN A 786 13.72 15.52 -16.38
C ASN A 786 14.72 16.10 -15.35
N ARG A 787 14.66 15.68 -14.08
CA ARG A 787 15.56 16.09 -13.01
C ARG A 787 16.39 14.94 -12.43
N ARG A 788 16.34 13.76 -13.05
CA ARG A 788 17.16 12.60 -12.65
C ARG A 788 18.61 12.71 -13.12
N SER A 789 19.25 13.85 -12.85
CA SER A 789 20.66 14.10 -13.20
C SER A 789 21.42 14.52 -11.95
N ALA A 790 22.53 13.84 -11.70
CA ALA A 790 23.42 14.15 -10.58
C ALA A 790 23.97 15.59 -10.67
N GLU A 791 24.23 16.10 -11.87
CA GLU A 791 24.69 17.49 -12.08
C GLU A 791 23.62 18.50 -11.69
N VAL A 792 22.37 18.25 -12.06
CA VAL A 792 21.22 19.12 -11.73
C VAL A 792 21.00 19.16 -10.21
N ILE A 793 21.14 18.02 -9.52
CA ILE A 793 20.99 17.93 -8.06
C ILE A 793 22.19 18.56 -7.34
N ALA A 794 23.41 18.29 -7.80
CA ALA A 794 24.64 18.78 -7.19
C ALA A 794 24.80 20.30 -7.30
N GLY A 795 24.21 20.92 -8.32
CA GLY A 795 24.45 22.31 -8.65
C GLY A 795 25.91 22.57 -9.08
N THR A 796 26.34 23.83 -9.07
CA THR A 796 27.68 24.21 -9.56
C THR A 796 28.77 24.14 -8.49
N SER A 797 28.40 24.30 -7.20
CA SER A 797 29.35 24.41 -6.10
C SER A 797 30.00 23.06 -5.76
N LEU A 798 29.20 22.00 -5.65
CA LEU A 798 29.69 20.70 -5.21
C LEU A 798 30.67 20.07 -6.22
N PRO A 799 30.39 20.01 -7.55
CA PRO A 799 31.36 19.48 -8.51
C PRO A 799 32.65 20.31 -8.55
N ARG A 800 32.55 21.64 -8.41
CA ARG A 800 33.73 22.52 -8.36
C ARG A 800 34.60 22.23 -7.13
N ALA A 801 33.98 22.09 -5.95
CA ALA A 801 34.68 21.74 -4.73
C ALA A 801 35.31 20.34 -4.83
N ALA A 802 34.56 19.37 -5.36
CA ALA A 802 35.04 17.99 -5.51
C ALA A 802 36.28 17.88 -6.40
N ARG A 803 36.35 18.63 -7.51
CA ARG A 803 37.53 18.65 -8.41
C ARG A 803 38.81 19.13 -7.74
N ILE A 804 38.69 20.02 -6.75
CA ILE A 804 39.86 20.53 -6.00
C ILE A 804 40.42 19.44 -5.08
N ILE A 805 39.54 18.57 -4.55
CA ILE A 805 39.85 17.66 -3.46
C ILE A 805 40.11 16.23 -3.90
N SER A 806 39.53 15.79 -5.01
CA SER A 806 39.59 14.40 -5.43
C SER A 806 39.75 14.28 -6.94
N CYS A 807 40.69 13.44 -7.35
CA CYS A 807 40.88 13.06 -8.75
C CYS A 807 39.71 12.23 -9.30
N ASP A 808 38.98 11.55 -8.42
CA ASP A 808 37.79 10.76 -8.75
C ASP A 808 36.57 11.65 -9.09
N ALA A 809 36.66 12.96 -8.86
CA ALA A 809 35.61 13.89 -9.24
C ALA A 809 35.56 14.10 -10.77
N PRO A 810 34.38 14.43 -11.34
CA PRO A 810 34.25 14.67 -12.78
C PRO A 810 35.08 15.87 -13.22
N GLN A 811 36.01 15.73 -14.16
CA GLN A 811 37.00 16.78 -14.50
C GLN A 811 36.50 17.87 -15.47
N ALA A 812 35.38 17.66 -16.17
CA ALA A 812 34.71 18.65 -17.02
C ALA A 812 33.27 18.88 -16.55
N SER A 813 32.62 19.99 -16.98
CA SER A 813 31.16 20.12 -16.91
C SER A 813 30.56 19.00 -17.74
N TYR A 814 30.20 17.91 -17.06
CA TYR A 814 29.90 16.64 -17.66
C TYR A 814 28.39 16.48 -17.68
N TYR A 815 27.80 16.75 -18.85
CA TYR A 815 26.38 16.57 -19.07
C TYR A 815 26.08 15.08 -19.27
N ILE A 816 25.65 14.40 -18.22
CA ILE A 816 25.06 13.07 -18.35
C ILE A 816 23.57 13.26 -18.60
N ALA A 817 23.19 13.26 -19.88
CA ALA A 817 21.81 12.95 -20.22
C ALA A 817 21.58 11.48 -19.85
N SER A 818 20.88 11.26 -18.75
CA SER A 818 20.55 9.94 -18.22
C SER A 818 19.49 9.19 -19.05
N ASP A 819 19.01 9.81 -20.12
CA ASP A 819 17.83 9.36 -20.88
C ASP A 819 18.00 9.66 -22.40
N PRO A 820 17.93 8.63 -23.28
CA PRO A 820 17.88 8.83 -24.72
C PRO A 820 16.69 9.69 -25.19
N ASP A 821 15.55 9.64 -24.49
CA ASP A 821 14.34 10.39 -24.85
C ASP A 821 14.45 11.87 -24.46
N PHE A 822 15.14 12.16 -23.35
CA PHE A 822 15.55 13.52 -22.98
C PHE A 822 16.43 14.15 -24.08
N LEU A 823 17.37 13.40 -24.68
CA LEU A 823 18.14 13.89 -25.83
C LEU A 823 17.22 14.23 -27.01
N SER A 824 16.16 13.46 -27.27
CA SER A 824 15.20 13.77 -28.34
C SER A 824 14.44 15.09 -28.10
N SER A 825 14.12 15.40 -26.84
CA SER A 825 13.39 16.61 -26.46
C SER A 825 14.30 17.84 -26.42
N ALA A 826 15.52 17.69 -25.90
CA ALA A 826 16.55 18.73 -25.92
C ALA A 826 16.99 19.05 -27.36
N TYR A 827 17.10 18.05 -28.24
CA TYR A 827 17.38 18.24 -29.66
C TYR A 827 16.22 18.96 -30.38
N LYS A 828 14.97 18.63 -30.07
CA LYS A 828 13.78 19.36 -30.56
C LYS A 828 13.76 20.83 -30.11
N CYS A 829 14.02 21.11 -28.84
CA CYS A 829 14.13 22.48 -28.33
C CYS A 829 15.33 23.24 -28.91
N GLY A 830 16.47 22.57 -29.09
CA GLY A 830 17.68 23.16 -29.68
C GLY A 830 17.50 23.52 -31.15
N ILE A 831 16.84 22.68 -31.94
CA ILE A 831 16.49 22.99 -33.34
C ILE A 831 15.54 24.18 -33.42
N VAL A 832 14.50 24.24 -32.58
CA VAL A 832 13.58 25.38 -32.57
C VAL A 832 14.29 26.66 -32.12
N GLY A 833 15.16 26.59 -31.11
CA GLY A 833 15.98 27.71 -30.67
C GLY A 833 16.93 28.23 -31.74
N HIS A 834 17.60 27.32 -32.47
CA HIS A 834 18.46 27.69 -33.60
C HIS A 834 17.66 28.27 -34.78
N LEU A 835 16.49 27.73 -35.10
CA LEU A 835 15.62 28.28 -36.14
C LEU A 835 15.10 29.66 -35.79
N VAL A 836 14.75 29.91 -34.52
CA VAL A 836 14.34 31.24 -34.04
C VAL A 836 15.51 32.21 -34.05
N ALA A 837 16.71 31.80 -33.62
CA ALA A 837 17.91 32.64 -33.66
C ALA A 837 18.33 32.99 -35.11
N ILE A 838 18.25 32.03 -36.03
CA ILE A 838 18.51 32.25 -37.47
C ILE A 838 17.44 33.18 -38.05
N SER A 839 16.17 32.99 -37.69
CA SER A 839 15.08 33.87 -38.14
C SER A 839 15.25 35.30 -37.64
N LEU A 840 15.63 35.49 -36.37
CA LEU A 840 15.93 36.80 -35.80
C LEU A 840 17.18 37.44 -36.43
N PHE A 841 18.18 36.64 -36.79
CA PHE A 841 19.38 37.10 -37.50
C PHE A 841 19.07 37.55 -38.92
N PHE A 842 18.21 36.83 -39.66
CA PHE A 842 17.75 37.25 -40.99
C PHE A 842 16.85 38.50 -40.93
N ILE A 843 16.00 38.63 -39.91
CA ILE A 843 15.19 39.84 -39.69
C ILE A 843 16.10 41.04 -39.37
N ALA A 844 17.20 40.83 -38.63
CA ALA A 844 18.17 41.88 -38.34
C ALA A 844 19.05 42.26 -39.54
N LEU A 845 19.24 41.37 -40.52
CA LEU A 845 19.95 41.65 -41.77
C LEU A 845 19.08 42.31 -42.85
N LEU A 846 17.75 42.20 -42.72
CA LEU A 846 16.76 42.80 -43.65
C LEU A 846 16.22 44.15 -43.15
N ARG A 847 16.71 44.64 -42.01
CA ARG A 847 16.58 46.03 -41.54
C ARG A 847 17.89 46.75 -41.76
#